data_AF-A0A7R9EZ78-F1
#
_entry.id   AF-A0A7R9EZ78-F1
#
_cell.length_a   1.000
_cell.length_b   1.000
_cell.length_c   1.000
_cell.angle_alpha   90.00
_cell.angle_beta   90.00
_cell.angle_gamma   90.00
#
_symmetry.space_group_name_H-M   'P 1'
#
loop_
_entity.id
_entity.type
_entity.pdbx_description
1 polymer ?
#
loop_
_entity_poly.entity_id
_entity_poly.type
_entity_poly.pdbx_seq_one_letter_code
_entity_poly.pdbx_strand_id
1 'polypeptide(L)'
;MKWGKSMERLLAGIDHYIVQSSRYTTVMCLQLITHVARLAEESRAGDTHPCWPLLLKYQGLLEDYLQGERLQALGCGVDLQRFTFDSEYQRDTILGLAMTEEDDKFQLAVELGSRHNVSASEIAARHVTSLLLQGGDTARFATKLADSRLNQLLKSDSEQACRRLEENVYPNMDGRDHHSLGLYFTLLDRVAPDSPVHSLLPREHLRLLHKVKATSADIDYKLLVEPNADVLKGLEPVLTKDNIGMVAKLLKSLSHSSVQPGALYGVWAQKEFFQSLGERLTNAECLRLIERCATHFRKMNAGDVVSFVQGTCFSKRSAEVMSAGCRRTLLIRVVELCEDDTLRLRGDQRAQEEWAFGIATLRRWLNHLETISSRSLNDQSSTGSADFKHLYRSESESVLSAVLRRLQEVASLEQRDASAAVWRQLEPLCGDLSLSPGVRLQALTLVQTLNQSPEDNTTKLLYHHAQALVATGWPDTVITLQESDLATESARNDLFQRLLAHAGSWGHFTTLAQLLREWPDFCEVSPSPWTTFISKLIRQGDLESENVAILLENIFEGNVLSAQLANAPVVLSQTTEDGEIKVRISDVECVVVDCEESVEHSLLLLVCLLPEHPSLHVLAVSLIHSHNTSIEGNLTPRVLALLLNRGLLASLVSTPVYPQLIESALSGDKAPTIDQLVDQLLSAGCEPEASMLRFLHLGVPPSLTTFSAALASLRSK
;
A
#
# COMPACT_ATOMS: atom_id res chain seq x y z
N MET A 1 -3.13 -20.94 67.52
CA MET A 1 -3.10 -19.55 67.00
C MET A 1 -1.73 -18.85 67.03
N LYS A 2 -0.75 -19.20 67.89
CA LYS A 2 0.60 -18.56 67.88
C LYS A 2 1.57 -19.04 66.77
N TRP A 3 1.22 -20.09 66.03
CA TRP A 3 2.06 -20.65 64.96
C TRP A 3 1.99 -19.87 63.63
N GLY A 4 0.83 -19.30 63.28
CA GLY A 4 0.61 -18.68 61.96
C GLY A 4 1.53 -17.50 61.65
N LYS A 5 1.62 -16.52 62.56
CA LYS A 5 2.42 -15.30 62.34
C LYS A 5 3.94 -15.54 62.30
N SER A 6 4.44 -16.54 63.03
CA SER A 6 5.86 -16.90 62.98
C SER A 6 6.20 -17.67 61.71
N MET A 7 5.31 -18.54 61.25
CA MET A 7 5.46 -19.26 59.98
C MET A 7 5.37 -18.31 58.79
N GLU A 8 4.42 -17.37 58.77
CA GLU A 8 4.29 -16.34 57.73
C GLU A 8 5.55 -15.48 57.59
N ARG A 9 6.19 -15.10 58.70
CA ARG A 9 7.47 -14.36 58.67
C ARG A 9 8.63 -15.21 58.18
N LEU A 10 8.67 -16.49 58.55
CA LEU A 10 9.68 -17.44 58.07
C LEU A 10 9.55 -17.66 56.56
N LEU A 11 8.32 -17.87 56.08
CA LEU A 11 8.00 -18.05 54.67
C LEU A 11 8.25 -16.76 53.85
N ALA A 12 7.88 -15.58 54.36
CA ALA A 12 8.22 -14.30 53.72
C ALA A 12 9.74 -14.03 53.66
N GLY A 13 10.51 -14.58 54.61
CA GLY A 13 11.97 -14.58 54.55
C GLY A 13 12.52 -15.47 53.43
N ILE A 14 11.83 -16.56 53.08
CA ILE A 14 12.24 -17.46 51.99
C ILE A 14 12.16 -16.76 50.63
N ASP A 15 11.16 -15.90 50.38
CA ASP A 15 11.08 -15.05 49.17
C ASP A 15 12.35 -14.19 49.02
N HIS A 16 12.90 -13.65 50.12
CA HIS A 16 14.14 -12.87 50.08
C HIS A 16 15.40 -13.74 49.84
N TYR A 17 15.42 -14.96 50.36
CA TYR A 17 16.57 -15.86 50.27
C TYR A 17 16.65 -16.66 48.95
N ILE A 18 15.52 -17.05 48.36
CA ILE A 18 15.46 -17.66 47.01
C ILE A 18 15.99 -16.68 45.96
N VAL A 19 15.78 -15.37 46.18
CA VAL A 19 16.20 -14.31 45.25
C VAL A 19 17.69 -13.96 45.38
N GLN A 20 18.36 -14.19 46.53
CA GLN A 20 19.68 -13.58 46.80
C GLN A 20 20.91 -14.48 47.01
N SER A 21 20.87 -15.84 47.14
CA SER A 21 22.14 -16.57 47.36
C SER A 21 22.17 -18.09 47.11
N SER A 22 23.35 -18.55 46.66
CA SER A 22 24.05 -19.87 46.66
C SER A 22 23.28 -21.21 46.78
N ARG A 23 23.81 -22.28 46.12
CA ARG A 23 23.32 -23.68 46.21
C ARG A 23 23.06 -24.19 47.64
N TYR A 24 23.76 -23.65 48.65
CA TYR A 24 23.63 -24.09 50.04
C TYR A 24 22.34 -23.58 50.70
N THR A 25 21.90 -22.38 50.35
CA THR A 25 20.66 -21.75 50.85
C THR A 25 19.42 -22.44 50.26
N THR A 26 19.49 -22.89 49.01
CA THR A 26 18.44 -23.68 48.35
C THR A 26 18.18 -25.02 49.06
N VAL A 27 19.24 -25.74 49.46
CA VAL A 27 19.11 -27.03 50.18
C VAL A 27 18.47 -26.86 51.56
N MET A 28 18.80 -25.77 52.28
CA MET A 28 18.14 -25.47 53.56
C MET A 28 16.66 -25.11 53.39
N CYS A 29 16.31 -24.31 52.38
CA CYS A 29 14.91 -24.02 52.05
C CYS A 29 14.15 -25.31 51.70
N LEU A 30 14.78 -26.24 50.97
CA LEU A 30 14.23 -27.54 50.59
C LEU A 30 13.97 -28.44 51.81
N GLN A 31 14.92 -28.51 52.75
CA GLN A 31 14.73 -29.23 54.00
C GLN A 31 13.64 -28.61 54.86
N LEU A 32 13.55 -27.27 54.90
CA LEU A 32 12.58 -26.55 55.72
C LEU A 32 11.15 -26.71 55.16
N ILE A 33 10.96 -26.55 53.85
CA ILE A 33 9.67 -26.74 53.18
C ILE A 33 9.22 -28.21 53.29
N THR A 34 10.11 -29.17 53.06
CA THR A 34 9.80 -30.60 53.20
C THR A 34 9.45 -30.97 54.64
N HIS A 35 10.17 -30.41 55.62
CA HIS A 35 9.88 -30.64 57.04
C HIS A 35 8.53 -30.03 57.45
N VAL A 36 8.20 -28.84 56.96
CA VAL A 36 6.92 -28.18 57.26
C VAL A 36 5.75 -28.86 56.54
N ALA A 37 5.93 -29.34 55.31
CA ALA A 37 4.93 -30.15 54.60
C ALA A 37 4.64 -31.46 55.35
N ARG A 38 5.68 -32.14 55.83
CA ARG A 38 5.55 -33.37 56.64
C ARG A 38 4.79 -33.14 57.95
N LEU A 39 5.09 -32.05 58.65
CA LEU A 39 4.37 -31.66 59.88
C LEU A 39 2.91 -31.30 59.61
N ALA A 40 2.61 -30.71 58.44
CA ALA A 40 1.25 -30.40 58.02
C ALA A 40 0.43 -31.67 57.72
N GLU A 41 1.01 -32.67 57.04
CA GLU A 41 0.40 -33.99 56.82
C GLU A 41 0.13 -34.74 58.14
N GLU A 42 1.11 -34.74 59.08
CA GLU A 42 0.99 -35.37 60.40
C GLU A 42 -0.12 -34.76 61.26
N SER A 43 -0.43 -33.48 61.06
CA SER A 43 -1.43 -32.75 61.85
C SER A 43 -2.89 -32.94 61.38
N ARG A 44 -3.14 -33.66 60.27
CA ARG A 44 -4.47 -33.79 59.60
C ARG A 44 -5.17 -32.45 59.32
N ALA A 45 -4.46 -31.33 59.35
CA ALA A 45 -4.96 -29.99 59.06
C ALA A 45 -4.83 -29.64 57.57
N GLY A 46 -4.92 -30.67 56.72
CA GLY A 46 -4.36 -30.71 55.37
C GLY A 46 -4.92 -29.70 54.38
N ASP A 47 -6.06 -29.05 54.63
CA ASP A 47 -6.59 -28.01 53.72
C ASP A 47 -7.20 -26.79 54.45
N THR A 48 -7.31 -26.82 55.78
CA THR A 48 -8.01 -25.78 56.56
C THR A 48 -7.08 -24.76 57.20
N HIS A 49 -5.76 -25.01 57.15
CA HIS A 49 -4.78 -24.13 57.79
C HIS A 49 -4.33 -22.99 56.85
N PRO A 50 -4.29 -21.72 57.31
CA PRO A 50 -3.93 -20.56 56.47
C PRO A 50 -2.55 -20.63 55.80
N CYS A 51 -1.63 -21.43 56.34
CA CYS A 51 -0.28 -21.60 55.80
C CYS A 51 -0.17 -22.66 54.70
N TRP A 52 -1.20 -23.47 54.47
CA TRP A 52 -1.18 -24.53 53.46
C TRP A 52 -1.03 -23.99 52.02
N PRO A 53 -1.77 -22.94 51.61
CA PRO A 53 -1.56 -22.32 50.29
C PRO A 53 -0.14 -21.74 50.11
N LEU A 54 0.46 -21.22 51.18
CA LEU A 54 1.82 -20.70 51.15
C LEU A 54 2.83 -21.84 50.97
N LEU A 55 2.64 -22.98 51.63
CA LEU A 55 3.50 -24.15 51.45
C LEU A 55 3.46 -24.68 50.02
N LEU A 56 2.26 -24.81 49.44
CA LEU A 56 2.08 -25.21 48.04
C LEU A 56 2.75 -24.21 47.08
N LYS A 57 2.63 -22.90 47.35
CA LYS A 57 3.32 -21.86 46.58
C LYS A 57 4.84 -22.03 46.60
N TYR A 58 5.45 -22.14 47.78
CA TYR A 58 6.92 -22.23 47.91
C TYR A 58 7.48 -23.57 47.45
N GLN A 59 6.72 -24.66 47.58
CA GLN A 59 7.08 -25.93 46.97
C GLN A 59 7.12 -25.81 45.43
N GLY A 60 6.11 -25.16 44.84
CA GLY A 60 6.07 -24.88 43.40
C GLY A 60 7.30 -24.09 42.91
N LEU A 61 7.60 -22.97 43.58
CA LEU A 61 8.75 -22.12 43.25
C LEU A 61 10.10 -22.85 43.37
N LEU A 62 10.24 -23.73 44.36
CA LEU A 62 11.46 -24.49 44.56
C LEU A 62 11.67 -25.54 43.47
N GLU A 63 10.61 -26.24 43.09
CA GLU A 63 10.63 -27.19 41.99
C GLU A 63 10.94 -26.48 40.65
N ASP A 64 10.39 -25.28 40.43
CA ASP A 64 10.68 -24.45 39.25
C ASP A 64 12.15 -23.98 39.21
N TYR A 65 12.71 -23.61 40.36
CA TYR A 65 14.14 -23.29 40.49
C TYR A 65 15.03 -24.49 40.16
N LEU A 66 14.71 -25.68 40.67
CA LEU A 66 15.48 -26.91 40.37
C LEU A 66 15.42 -27.29 38.89
N GLN A 67 14.28 -27.07 38.25
CA GLN A 67 14.14 -27.23 36.80
C GLN A 67 14.97 -26.21 36.03
N GLY A 68 14.99 -24.95 36.48
CA GLY A 68 15.88 -23.92 35.96
C GLY A 68 17.36 -24.30 36.07
N GLU A 69 17.80 -24.88 37.20
CA GLU A 69 19.18 -25.37 37.37
C GLU A 69 19.48 -26.52 36.40
N ARG A 70 18.53 -27.44 36.18
CA ARG A 70 18.66 -28.52 35.20
C ARG A 70 18.81 -27.97 33.77
N LEU A 71 18.05 -26.95 33.41
CA LEU A 71 18.16 -26.27 32.10
C LEU A 71 19.49 -25.53 31.94
N GLN A 72 19.96 -24.86 32.98
CA GLN A 72 21.26 -24.20 32.98
C GLN A 72 22.41 -25.22 32.85
N ALA A 73 22.30 -26.37 33.52
CA ALA A 73 23.27 -27.46 33.43
C ALA A 73 23.35 -28.10 32.03
N LEU A 74 22.24 -28.09 31.28
CA LEU A 74 22.18 -28.52 29.87
C LEU A 74 22.71 -27.46 28.89
N GLY A 75 23.16 -26.30 29.39
CA GLY A 75 23.70 -25.22 28.57
C GLY A 75 22.65 -24.39 27.85
N CYS A 76 21.38 -24.43 28.27
CA CYS A 76 20.27 -23.75 27.59
C CYS A 76 20.21 -22.22 27.82
N GLY A 77 21.15 -21.64 28.57
CA GLY A 77 21.24 -20.18 28.75
C GLY A 77 20.06 -19.53 29.47
N VAL A 78 19.45 -20.23 30.43
CA VAL A 78 18.22 -19.80 31.13
C VAL A 78 18.54 -18.88 32.31
N ASP A 79 17.76 -17.81 32.45
CA ASP A 79 17.72 -16.97 33.65
C ASP A 79 16.88 -17.66 34.74
N LEU A 80 17.56 -18.15 35.77
CA LEU A 80 16.94 -18.86 36.91
C LEU A 80 15.90 -18.01 37.64
N GLN A 81 16.12 -16.71 37.79
CA GLN A 81 15.18 -15.86 38.51
C GLN A 81 13.91 -15.70 37.67
N ARG A 82 14.05 -15.38 36.39
CA ARG A 82 12.88 -15.26 35.50
C ARG A 82 12.14 -16.58 35.36
N PHE A 83 12.85 -17.69 35.19
CA PHE A 83 12.20 -19.00 35.08
C PHE A 83 11.44 -19.43 36.35
N THR A 84 11.81 -18.90 37.52
CA THR A 84 11.13 -19.24 38.78
C THR A 84 9.85 -18.43 38.99
N PHE A 85 9.76 -17.19 38.47
CA PHE A 85 8.70 -16.25 38.84
C PHE A 85 7.84 -15.75 37.67
N ASP A 86 8.31 -15.86 36.43
CA ASP A 86 7.68 -15.31 35.24
C ASP A 86 7.13 -16.45 34.37
N SER A 87 5.80 -16.60 34.36
CA SER A 87 5.11 -17.67 33.63
C SER A 87 5.17 -17.51 32.11
N GLU A 88 5.30 -16.28 31.61
CA GLU A 88 5.49 -16.00 30.19
C GLU A 88 6.89 -16.42 29.77
N TYR A 89 7.90 -16.08 30.57
CA TYR A 89 9.27 -16.54 30.35
C TYR A 89 9.43 -18.06 30.46
N GLN A 90 8.73 -18.71 31.41
CA GLN A 90 8.69 -20.18 31.50
C GLN A 90 8.18 -20.79 30.19
N ARG A 91 7.04 -20.29 29.70
CA ARG A 91 6.43 -20.76 28.45
C ARG A 91 7.36 -20.56 27.26
N ASP A 92 7.93 -19.37 27.10
CA ASP A 92 8.85 -19.08 25.99
C ASP A 92 10.12 -19.92 26.06
N THR A 93 10.67 -20.15 27.26
CA THR A 93 11.83 -21.02 27.47
C THR A 93 11.52 -22.46 27.08
N ILE A 94 10.34 -22.98 27.43
CA ILE A 94 9.91 -24.35 27.08
C ILE A 94 9.73 -24.50 25.57
N LEU A 95 9.09 -23.52 24.91
CA LEU A 95 8.92 -23.54 23.46
C LEU A 95 10.25 -23.36 22.72
N GLY A 96 11.16 -22.53 23.26
CA GLY A 96 12.52 -22.40 22.77
C GLY A 96 13.32 -23.70 22.89
N LEU A 97 13.21 -24.39 24.04
CA LEU A 97 13.86 -25.69 24.25
C LEU A 97 13.35 -26.78 23.29
N ALA A 98 12.08 -26.70 22.89
CA ALA A 98 11.49 -27.61 21.92
C ALA A 98 12.11 -27.48 20.52
N MET A 99 12.74 -26.34 20.19
CA MET A 99 13.46 -26.11 18.94
C MET A 99 14.85 -26.74 18.98
N THR A 100 14.88 -28.08 19.00
CA THR A 100 16.09 -28.88 19.19
C THR A 100 16.08 -30.10 18.27
N GLU A 101 17.25 -30.61 17.91
CA GLU A 101 17.39 -31.91 17.25
C GLU A 101 17.58 -33.07 18.24
N GLU A 102 17.89 -32.77 19.51
CA GLU A 102 18.20 -33.77 20.54
C GLU A 102 16.94 -34.28 21.25
N ASP A 103 16.73 -35.59 21.27
CA ASP A 103 15.54 -36.22 21.85
C ASP A 103 15.43 -36.00 23.37
N ASP A 104 16.56 -35.96 24.08
CA ASP A 104 16.61 -35.71 25.53
C ASP A 104 16.09 -34.30 25.88
N LYS A 105 16.47 -33.29 25.08
CA LYS A 105 16.00 -31.91 25.24
C LYS A 105 14.52 -31.77 24.89
N PHE A 106 14.07 -32.45 23.84
CA PHE A 106 12.65 -32.46 23.47
C PHE A 106 11.80 -33.13 24.55
N GLN A 107 12.26 -34.27 25.10
CA GLN A 107 11.57 -34.93 26.20
C GLN A 107 11.51 -34.03 27.44
N LEU A 108 12.59 -33.32 27.77
CA LEU A 108 12.58 -32.36 28.87
C LEU A 108 11.57 -31.23 28.63
N ALA A 109 11.45 -30.72 27.39
CA ALA A 109 10.45 -29.71 27.05
C ALA A 109 9.02 -30.21 27.29
N VAL A 110 8.72 -31.46 26.89
CA VAL A 110 7.40 -32.09 27.14
C VAL A 110 7.13 -32.27 28.63
N GLU A 111 8.12 -32.71 29.41
CA GLU A 111 8.04 -32.83 30.88
C GLU A 111 7.74 -31.47 31.53
N LEU A 112 8.48 -30.43 31.17
CA LEU A 112 8.26 -29.06 31.66
C LEU A 112 6.90 -28.50 31.24
N GLY A 113 6.47 -28.77 30.01
CA GLY A 113 5.18 -28.30 29.51
C GLY A 113 3.99 -28.79 30.34
N SER A 114 4.02 -30.07 30.73
CA SER A 114 2.97 -30.66 31.57
C SER A 114 2.80 -29.96 32.92
N ARG A 115 3.88 -29.40 33.47
CA ARG A 115 3.90 -28.68 34.74
C ARG A 115 3.49 -27.22 34.59
N HIS A 116 4.03 -26.54 33.56
CA HIS A 116 3.86 -25.11 33.32
C HIS A 116 2.63 -24.78 32.45
N ASN A 117 1.71 -25.74 32.32
CA ASN A 117 0.47 -25.62 31.54
C ASN A 117 0.71 -25.21 30.08
N VAL A 118 1.80 -25.68 29.48
CA VAL A 118 2.10 -25.54 28.05
C VAL A 118 1.64 -26.80 27.34
N SER A 119 0.82 -26.65 26.31
CA SER A 119 0.23 -27.79 25.60
C SER A 119 1.29 -28.71 24.99
N ALA A 120 1.12 -30.01 25.17
CA ALA A 120 1.98 -31.02 24.54
C ALA A 120 1.92 -30.95 23.01
N SER A 121 0.75 -30.65 22.44
CA SER A 121 0.58 -30.47 20.99
C SER A 121 1.32 -29.23 20.50
N GLU A 122 1.38 -28.17 21.31
CA GLU A 122 2.10 -26.95 21.00
C GLU A 122 3.62 -27.15 20.97
N ILE A 123 4.14 -27.83 22.00
CA ILE A 123 5.57 -28.19 22.10
C ILE A 123 5.96 -29.08 20.92
N ALA A 124 5.15 -30.08 20.60
CA ALA A 124 5.38 -30.97 19.46
C ALA A 124 5.32 -30.24 18.12
N ALA A 125 4.35 -29.32 17.92
CA ALA A 125 4.25 -28.52 16.71
C ALA A 125 5.46 -27.59 16.55
N ARG A 126 5.95 -26.98 17.64
CA ARG A 126 7.15 -26.14 17.64
C ARG A 126 8.41 -26.95 17.30
N HIS A 127 8.55 -28.15 17.85
CA HIS A 127 9.65 -29.06 17.55
C HIS A 127 9.66 -29.46 16.07
N VAL A 128 8.51 -29.90 15.53
CA VAL A 128 8.37 -30.22 14.10
C VAL A 128 8.70 -29.02 13.21
N THR A 129 8.24 -27.82 13.59
CA THR A 129 8.50 -26.59 12.84
C THR A 129 10.00 -26.33 12.72
N SER A 130 10.75 -26.47 13.80
CA SER A 130 12.21 -26.36 13.79
C SER A 130 12.86 -27.41 12.89
N LEU A 131 12.44 -28.68 12.98
CA LEU A 131 12.99 -29.76 12.17
C LEU A 131 12.74 -29.60 10.67
N LEU A 132 11.57 -29.07 10.27
CA LEU A 132 11.22 -28.87 8.86
C LEU A 132 11.86 -27.60 8.26
N LEU A 133 12.05 -26.54 9.04
CA LEU A 133 12.53 -25.25 8.52
C LEU A 133 14.04 -25.03 8.67
N GLN A 134 14.70 -25.63 9.66
CA GLN A 134 16.13 -25.37 9.93
C GLN A 134 17.09 -26.23 9.09
N GLY A 135 16.63 -26.81 7.98
CA GLY A 135 17.50 -27.44 6.98
C GLY A 135 18.26 -28.69 7.46
N GLY A 136 17.79 -29.33 8.55
CA GLY A 136 18.33 -30.60 9.02
C GLY A 136 18.16 -31.72 8.00
N ASP A 137 18.99 -32.77 8.13
CA ASP A 137 18.94 -33.97 7.29
C ASP A 137 17.51 -34.52 7.22
N THR A 138 16.85 -34.36 6.07
CA THR A 138 15.45 -34.76 5.86
C THR A 138 15.26 -36.27 6.07
N ALA A 139 16.32 -37.08 5.98
CA ALA A 139 16.30 -38.49 6.33
C ALA A 139 16.16 -38.72 7.85
N ARG A 140 16.74 -37.86 8.68
CA ARG A 140 16.55 -37.91 10.14
C ARG A 140 15.14 -37.49 10.52
N PHE A 141 14.58 -36.44 9.89
CA PHE A 141 13.18 -36.08 10.10
C PHE A 141 12.25 -37.22 9.68
N ALA A 142 12.48 -37.86 8.53
CA ALA A 142 11.71 -39.02 8.10
C ALA A 142 11.78 -40.18 9.11
N THR A 143 12.94 -40.38 9.76
CA THR A 143 13.13 -41.37 10.83
C THR A 143 12.35 -40.98 12.10
N LYS A 144 12.42 -39.71 12.53
CA LYS A 144 11.65 -39.21 13.68
C LYS A 144 10.15 -39.20 13.42
N LEU A 145 9.73 -38.97 12.18
CA LEU A 145 8.32 -39.04 11.78
C LEU A 145 7.76 -40.46 11.97
N ALA A 146 8.62 -41.49 11.83
CA ALA A 146 8.28 -42.88 12.12
C ALA A 146 8.13 -43.17 13.63
N ASP A 147 8.54 -42.27 14.51
CA ASP A 147 8.30 -42.39 15.95
C ASP A 147 6.80 -42.25 16.27
N SER A 148 6.27 -43.24 17.00
CA SER A 148 4.90 -43.26 17.49
C SER A 148 4.62 -42.14 18.51
N ARG A 149 5.62 -41.69 19.28
CA ARG A 149 5.43 -40.74 20.39
C ARG A 149 5.14 -39.32 19.91
N LEU A 150 5.90 -38.81 18.93
CA LEU A 150 5.67 -37.46 18.37
C LEU A 150 4.29 -37.34 17.74
N ASN A 151 3.86 -38.36 17.00
CA ASN A 151 2.54 -38.42 16.39
C ASN A 151 1.42 -38.46 17.46
N GLN A 152 1.64 -39.13 18.60
CA GLN A 152 0.69 -39.13 19.71
C GLN A 152 0.57 -37.75 20.38
N LEU A 153 1.68 -37.03 20.57
CA LEU A 153 1.68 -35.69 21.15
C LEU A 153 0.94 -34.68 20.26
N LEU A 154 1.08 -34.77 18.93
CA LEU A 154 0.35 -33.92 18.00
C LEU A 154 -1.14 -34.26 17.93
N LYS A 155 -1.50 -35.53 18.16
CA LYS A 155 -2.90 -35.99 18.18
C LYS A 155 -3.67 -35.59 19.43
N SER A 156 -3.00 -35.18 20.51
CA SER A 156 -3.70 -34.76 21.73
C SER A 156 -4.60 -33.54 21.49
N ASP A 157 -4.20 -32.69 20.54
CA ASP A 157 -5.02 -31.59 20.01
C ASP A 157 -4.64 -31.37 18.53
N SER A 158 -5.23 -32.20 17.66
CA SER A 158 -4.93 -32.22 16.24
C SER A 158 -5.33 -30.94 15.53
N GLU A 159 -6.41 -30.28 15.97
CA GLU A 159 -6.90 -29.05 15.36
C GLU A 159 -5.91 -27.92 15.58
N GLN A 160 -5.47 -27.72 16.83
CA GLN A 160 -4.49 -26.67 17.14
C GLN A 160 -3.11 -26.98 16.54
N ALA A 161 -2.72 -28.27 16.48
CA ALA A 161 -1.49 -28.68 15.82
C ALA A 161 -1.52 -28.35 14.31
N CYS A 162 -2.60 -28.69 13.60
CA CYS A 162 -2.72 -28.41 12.16
C CYS A 162 -2.70 -26.91 11.88
N ARG A 163 -3.48 -26.10 12.62
CA ARG A 163 -3.46 -24.64 12.49
C ARG A 163 -2.06 -24.06 12.64
N ARG A 164 -1.31 -24.46 13.68
CA ARG A 164 0.06 -23.98 13.88
C ARG A 164 1.02 -24.43 12.78
N LEU A 165 0.87 -25.66 12.27
CA LEU A 165 1.71 -26.16 11.17
C LEU A 165 1.40 -25.42 9.86
N GLU A 166 0.14 -25.10 9.59
CA GLU A 166 -0.29 -24.29 8.45
C GLU A 166 0.17 -22.83 8.56
N GLU A 167 0.15 -22.24 9.76
CA GLU A 167 0.56 -20.84 9.97
C GLU A 167 2.08 -20.64 10.00
N ASN A 168 2.83 -21.60 10.55
CA ASN A 168 4.26 -21.41 10.82
C ASN A 168 5.19 -22.21 9.90
N VAL A 169 4.75 -23.38 9.41
CA VAL A 169 5.60 -24.24 8.56
C VAL A 169 5.33 -23.96 7.09
N TYR A 170 4.10 -24.20 6.63
CA TYR A 170 3.75 -24.16 5.21
C TYR A 170 4.15 -22.86 4.48
N PRO A 171 3.99 -21.64 5.04
CA PRO A 171 4.35 -20.39 4.37
C PRO A 171 5.85 -20.28 4.10
N ASN A 172 6.66 -20.85 5.00
CA ASN A 172 8.12 -20.77 4.97
C ASN A 172 8.78 -21.90 4.17
N MET A 173 8.00 -22.85 3.64
CA MET A 173 8.50 -23.92 2.77
C MET A 173 8.62 -23.45 1.32
N ASP A 174 9.72 -23.84 0.66
CA ASP A 174 9.89 -23.66 -0.78
C ASP A 174 8.93 -24.59 -1.55
N GLY A 175 8.12 -24.02 -2.43
CA GLY A 175 7.18 -24.75 -3.28
C GLY A 175 7.84 -25.73 -4.25
N ARG A 176 9.13 -25.57 -4.55
CA ARG A 176 9.92 -26.46 -5.40
C ARG A 176 10.57 -27.61 -4.63
N ASP A 177 10.67 -27.51 -3.30
CA ASP A 177 11.16 -28.61 -2.48
C ASP A 177 10.04 -29.64 -2.23
N HIS A 178 9.78 -30.45 -3.26
CA HIS A 178 8.77 -31.50 -3.21
C HIS A 178 9.07 -32.56 -2.15
N HIS A 179 10.33 -32.70 -1.72
CA HIS A 179 10.69 -33.67 -0.70
C HIS A 179 10.24 -33.21 0.68
N SER A 180 10.58 -31.98 1.06
CA SER A 180 10.15 -31.39 2.32
C SER A 180 8.63 -31.26 2.38
N LEU A 181 7.99 -30.79 1.30
CA LEU A 181 6.52 -30.75 1.20
C LEU A 181 5.90 -32.16 1.35
N GLY A 182 6.53 -33.19 0.76
CA GLY A 182 6.11 -34.56 0.92
C GLY A 182 6.18 -35.04 2.39
N LEU A 183 7.22 -34.66 3.12
CA LEU A 183 7.36 -34.97 4.54
C LEU A 183 6.29 -34.25 5.38
N TYR A 184 6.03 -32.97 5.08
CA TYR A 184 4.96 -32.18 5.71
C TYR A 184 3.58 -32.82 5.55
N PHE A 185 3.17 -33.16 4.32
CA PHE A 185 1.87 -33.79 4.10
C PHE A 185 1.79 -35.24 4.61
N THR A 186 2.93 -35.94 4.70
CA THR A 186 2.99 -37.26 5.37
C THR A 186 2.72 -37.14 6.87
N LEU A 187 3.20 -36.07 7.51
CA LEU A 187 2.88 -35.77 8.90
C LEU A 187 1.40 -35.47 9.08
N LEU A 188 0.84 -34.59 8.25
CA LEU A 188 -0.59 -34.25 8.32
C LEU A 188 -1.49 -35.48 8.12
N ASP A 189 -1.16 -36.37 7.17
CA ASP A 189 -1.89 -37.63 6.98
C ASP A 189 -1.85 -38.55 8.22
N ARG A 190 -0.80 -38.47 9.04
CA ARG A 190 -0.68 -39.25 10.27
C ARG A 190 -1.44 -38.63 11.44
N VAL A 191 -1.45 -37.30 11.53
CA VAL A 191 -2.02 -36.54 12.66
C VAL A 191 -3.51 -36.26 12.46
N ALA A 192 -3.90 -35.76 11.28
CA ALA A 192 -5.25 -35.33 10.95
C ALA A 192 -5.60 -35.66 9.48
N PRO A 193 -5.78 -36.94 9.12
CA PRO A 193 -6.01 -37.38 7.74
C PRO A 193 -7.28 -36.79 7.09
N ASP A 194 -8.26 -36.42 7.91
CA ASP A 194 -9.57 -35.92 7.46
C ASP A 194 -9.63 -34.38 7.44
N SER A 195 -8.54 -33.68 7.77
CA SER A 195 -8.48 -32.21 7.77
C SER A 195 -7.92 -31.71 6.43
N PRO A 196 -8.74 -31.01 5.60
CA PRO A 196 -8.29 -30.53 4.31
C PRO A 196 -7.44 -29.26 4.41
N VAL A 197 -6.35 -29.21 3.66
CA VAL A 197 -5.51 -28.02 3.47
C VAL A 197 -5.71 -27.52 2.05
N HIS A 198 -6.01 -26.24 1.85
CA HIS A 198 -6.28 -25.68 0.51
C HIS A 198 -7.25 -26.54 -0.34
N SER A 199 -8.35 -27.00 0.28
CA SER A 199 -9.40 -27.82 -0.34
C SER A 199 -9.02 -29.26 -0.73
N LEU A 200 -7.81 -29.74 -0.39
CA LEU A 200 -7.37 -31.11 -0.63
C LEU A 200 -7.05 -31.83 0.67
N LEU A 201 -7.27 -33.14 0.71
CA LEU A 201 -6.84 -33.98 1.83
C LEU A 201 -5.31 -34.22 1.77
N PRO A 202 -4.64 -34.47 2.91
CA PRO A 202 -3.21 -34.77 2.94
C PRO A 202 -2.78 -35.88 1.96
N ARG A 203 -3.59 -36.93 1.81
CA ARG A 203 -3.35 -38.02 0.85
C ARG A 203 -3.42 -37.58 -0.61
N GLU A 204 -4.30 -36.63 -0.91
CA GLU A 204 -4.46 -36.09 -2.25
C GLU A 204 -3.28 -35.20 -2.61
N HIS A 205 -2.80 -34.38 -1.66
CA HIS A 205 -1.56 -33.63 -1.82
C HIS A 205 -0.37 -34.54 -2.10
N LEU A 206 -0.21 -35.65 -1.35
CA LEU A 206 0.88 -36.61 -1.59
C LEU A 206 0.82 -37.24 -2.98
N ARG A 207 -0.37 -37.62 -3.44
CA ARG A 207 -0.56 -38.15 -4.80
C ARG A 207 -0.22 -37.11 -5.87
N LEU A 208 -0.60 -35.85 -5.65
CA LEU A 208 -0.32 -34.76 -6.58
C LEU A 208 1.17 -34.43 -6.60
N LEU A 209 1.84 -34.31 -5.45
CA LEU A 209 3.28 -34.12 -5.33
C LEU A 209 4.08 -35.21 -6.07
N HIS A 210 3.63 -36.47 -6.00
CA HIS A 210 4.26 -37.54 -6.76
C HIS A 210 4.17 -37.32 -8.28
N LYS A 211 3.03 -36.84 -8.78
CA LYS A 211 2.85 -36.49 -10.20
C LYS A 211 3.66 -35.27 -10.60
N VAL A 212 3.73 -34.25 -9.74
CA VAL A 212 4.52 -33.04 -9.97
C VAL A 212 5.99 -33.40 -10.10
N LYS A 213 6.53 -34.14 -9.12
CA LYS A 213 7.91 -34.62 -9.12
C LYS A 213 8.25 -35.46 -10.36
N ALA A 214 7.31 -36.29 -10.83
CA ALA A 214 7.47 -37.07 -12.06
C ALA A 214 7.42 -36.21 -13.34
N THR A 215 6.81 -35.02 -13.27
CA THR A 215 6.66 -34.11 -14.42
C THR A 215 7.86 -33.17 -14.56
N SER A 216 8.25 -32.51 -13.47
CA SER A 216 9.46 -31.68 -13.38
C SER A 216 9.74 -31.29 -11.93
N ALA A 217 11.02 -31.25 -11.54
CA ALA A 217 11.45 -30.77 -10.23
C ALA A 217 11.29 -29.25 -10.07
N ASP A 218 11.25 -28.50 -11.17
CA ASP A 218 11.20 -27.02 -11.14
C ASP A 218 9.79 -26.46 -10.92
N ILE A 219 8.76 -27.31 -10.94
CA ILE A 219 7.37 -26.89 -10.73
C ILE A 219 7.19 -26.49 -9.28
N ASP A 220 6.75 -25.26 -9.06
CA ASP A 220 6.30 -24.81 -7.75
C ASP A 220 4.93 -25.43 -7.42
N TYR A 221 4.91 -26.33 -6.45
CA TYR A 221 3.70 -27.03 -6.04
C TYR A 221 2.67 -26.10 -5.36
N LYS A 222 3.13 -25.11 -4.60
CA LYS A 222 2.24 -24.21 -3.84
C LYS A 222 1.39 -23.39 -4.79
N LEU A 223 1.99 -22.89 -5.88
CA LEU A 223 1.27 -22.17 -6.95
C LEU A 223 0.18 -23.01 -7.64
N LEU A 224 0.23 -24.36 -7.57
CA LEU A 224 -0.80 -25.21 -8.17
C LEU A 224 -2.03 -25.43 -7.29
N VAL A 225 -1.89 -25.22 -5.99
CA VAL A 225 -2.89 -25.64 -4.99
C VAL A 225 -3.43 -24.47 -4.18
N GLU A 226 -2.66 -23.39 -4.03
CA GLU A 226 -3.12 -22.20 -3.33
C GLU A 226 -4.28 -21.51 -4.04
N PRO A 227 -5.32 -21.06 -3.30
CA PRO A 227 -6.46 -20.36 -3.87
C PRO A 227 -6.00 -19.02 -4.47
N ASN A 228 -6.57 -18.65 -5.63
CA ASN A 228 -6.30 -17.41 -6.37
C ASN A 228 -4.89 -17.27 -6.98
N ALA A 229 -4.05 -18.32 -6.94
CA ALA A 229 -2.77 -18.30 -7.64
C ALA A 229 -2.96 -18.35 -9.17
N ASP A 230 -2.16 -17.57 -9.91
CA ASP A 230 -2.10 -17.65 -11.38
C ASP A 230 -1.24 -18.86 -11.79
N VAL A 231 -1.91 -20.00 -11.87
CA VAL A 231 -1.31 -21.30 -12.23
C VAL A 231 -0.57 -21.25 -13.57
N LEU A 232 -1.10 -20.51 -14.56
CA LEU A 232 -0.48 -20.43 -15.89
C LEU A 232 0.84 -19.67 -15.85
N LYS A 233 0.87 -18.53 -15.15
CA LYS A 233 2.07 -17.73 -14.97
C LYS A 233 3.15 -18.49 -14.19
N GLY A 234 2.75 -19.27 -13.19
CA GLY A 234 3.66 -20.14 -12.43
C GLY A 234 4.27 -21.27 -13.27
N LEU A 235 3.50 -21.84 -14.20
CA LEU A 235 3.95 -22.94 -15.07
C LEU A 235 4.77 -22.46 -16.27
N GLU A 236 4.51 -21.27 -16.81
CA GLU A 236 5.20 -20.70 -17.98
C GLU A 236 6.74 -20.89 -17.97
N PRO A 237 7.49 -20.55 -16.91
CA PRO A 237 8.95 -20.67 -16.93
C PRO A 237 9.43 -22.12 -17.10
N VAL A 238 8.72 -23.08 -16.53
CA VAL A 238 9.08 -24.51 -16.52
C VAL A 238 8.67 -25.22 -17.81
N LEU A 239 7.78 -24.64 -18.61
CA LEU A 239 7.34 -25.24 -19.87
C LEU A 239 8.50 -25.37 -20.88
N THR A 240 8.61 -26.57 -21.45
CA THR A 240 9.52 -26.96 -22.52
C THR A 240 8.77 -27.77 -23.57
N LYS A 241 9.38 -27.93 -24.75
CA LYS A 241 8.83 -28.72 -25.84
C LYS A 241 8.55 -30.17 -25.44
N ASP A 242 9.38 -30.72 -24.55
CA ASP A 242 9.32 -32.14 -24.16
C ASP A 242 8.37 -32.38 -22.98
N ASN A 243 8.15 -31.38 -22.09
CA ASN A 243 7.33 -31.57 -20.89
C ASN A 243 5.87 -31.08 -21.02
N ILE A 244 5.53 -30.25 -22.01
CA ILE A 244 4.19 -29.64 -22.12
C ILE A 244 3.04 -30.66 -22.11
N GLY A 245 3.23 -31.81 -22.76
CA GLY A 245 2.23 -32.89 -22.75
C GLY A 245 2.01 -33.51 -21.38
N MET A 246 3.05 -33.59 -20.55
CA MET A 246 3.00 -34.09 -19.18
C MET A 246 2.35 -33.06 -18.25
N VAL A 247 2.74 -31.78 -18.36
CA VAL A 247 2.14 -30.68 -17.60
C VAL A 247 0.65 -30.52 -17.93
N ALA A 248 0.25 -30.69 -19.20
CA ALA A 248 -1.17 -30.67 -19.58
C ALA A 248 -1.97 -31.82 -18.94
N LYS A 249 -1.38 -33.00 -18.76
CA LYS A 249 -2.00 -34.12 -18.04
C LYS A 249 -2.06 -33.88 -16.54
N LEU A 250 -1.03 -33.26 -15.97
CA LEU A 250 -1.00 -32.84 -14.57
C LEU A 250 -2.13 -31.84 -14.28
N LEU A 251 -2.31 -30.83 -15.14
CA LEU A 251 -3.37 -29.82 -15.00
C LEU A 251 -4.77 -30.46 -14.99
N LYS A 252 -5.03 -31.45 -15.86
CA LYS A 252 -6.29 -32.22 -15.84
C LYS A 252 -6.54 -32.97 -14.53
N SER A 253 -5.50 -33.23 -13.75
CA SER A 253 -5.62 -33.92 -12.46
C SER A 253 -5.84 -32.99 -11.28
N LEU A 254 -5.79 -31.67 -11.49
CA LEU A 254 -6.16 -30.68 -10.49
C LEU A 254 -7.68 -30.51 -10.52
N SER A 255 -8.37 -30.99 -9.50
CA SER A 255 -9.83 -30.86 -9.35
C SER A 255 -10.30 -29.42 -9.19
N HIS A 256 -9.41 -28.52 -8.75
CA HIS A 256 -9.72 -27.13 -8.39
C HIS A 256 -9.24 -26.09 -9.40
N SER A 257 -8.46 -26.47 -10.42
CA SER A 257 -7.97 -25.49 -11.40
C SER A 257 -9.06 -25.11 -12.39
N SER A 258 -9.40 -23.83 -12.47
CA SER A 258 -10.27 -23.28 -13.52
C SER A 258 -9.59 -23.29 -14.91
N VAL A 259 -8.27 -23.44 -14.93
CA VAL A 259 -7.44 -23.37 -16.13
C VAL A 259 -7.59 -24.64 -16.97
N GLN A 260 -7.99 -24.45 -18.24
CA GLN A 260 -8.06 -25.54 -19.20
C GLN A 260 -6.70 -25.84 -19.82
N PRO A 261 -6.42 -27.10 -20.21
CA PRO A 261 -5.18 -27.46 -20.89
C PRO A 261 -4.90 -26.66 -22.17
N GLY A 262 -5.94 -26.18 -22.88
CA GLY A 262 -5.78 -25.36 -24.07
C GLY A 262 -5.07 -24.03 -23.81
N ALA A 263 -5.40 -23.36 -22.71
CA ALA A 263 -4.75 -22.13 -22.28
C ALA A 263 -3.23 -22.34 -22.05
N LEU A 264 -2.83 -23.49 -21.50
CA LEU A 264 -1.42 -23.85 -21.32
C LEU A 264 -0.68 -23.96 -22.66
N TYR A 265 -1.32 -24.58 -23.66
CA TYR A 265 -0.76 -24.63 -25.01
C TYR A 265 -0.69 -23.23 -25.64
N GLY A 266 -1.65 -22.36 -25.35
CA GLY A 266 -1.63 -20.95 -25.75
C GLY A 266 -0.40 -20.23 -25.22
N VAL A 267 -0.16 -20.29 -23.91
CA VAL A 267 1.02 -19.69 -23.25
C VAL A 267 2.33 -20.23 -23.82
N TRP A 268 2.44 -21.57 -23.99
CA TRP A 268 3.61 -22.16 -24.61
C TRP A 268 3.83 -21.69 -26.05
N ALA A 269 2.78 -21.64 -26.86
CA ALA A 269 2.88 -21.19 -28.24
C ALA A 269 3.37 -19.73 -28.32
N GLN A 270 2.93 -18.86 -27.40
CA GLN A 270 3.45 -17.49 -27.30
C GLN A 270 4.94 -17.49 -26.90
N LYS A 271 5.33 -18.25 -25.88
CA LYS A 271 6.73 -18.38 -25.44
C LYS A 271 7.62 -18.87 -26.58
N GLU A 272 7.22 -19.92 -27.29
CA GLU A 272 7.93 -20.49 -28.44
C GLU A 272 8.02 -19.49 -29.61
N PHE A 273 6.97 -18.71 -29.86
CA PHE A 273 6.97 -17.66 -30.87
C PHE A 273 8.07 -16.63 -30.57
N PHE A 274 8.06 -16.03 -29.37
CA PHE A 274 9.01 -14.99 -28.99
C PHE A 274 10.45 -15.48 -28.82
N GLN A 275 10.66 -16.71 -28.33
CA GLN A 275 12.01 -17.30 -28.21
C GLN A 275 12.67 -17.57 -29.56
N SER A 276 11.89 -17.65 -30.64
CA SER A 276 12.40 -17.94 -31.99
C SER A 276 12.38 -16.73 -32.92
N LEU A 277 12.15 -15.53 -32.39
CA LEU A 277 12.32 -14.28 -33.14
C LEU A 277 13.81 -14.04 -33.39
N GLY A 278 14.17 -13.79 -34.65
CA GLY A 278 15.49 -13.27 -35.01
C GLY A 278 15.55 -11.73 -34.92
N GLU A 279 16.73 -11.15 -35.12
CA GLU A 279 16.95 -9.70 -35.04
C GLU A 279 16.17 -8.88 -36.09
N ARG A 280 15.83 -9.48 -37.24
CA ARG A 280 14.96 -8.89 -38.26
C ARG A 280 13.89 -9.88 -38.64
N LEU A 281 12.62 -9.54 -38.40
CA LEU A 281 11.49 -10.40 -38.75
C LEU A 281 10.95 -10.01 -40.12
N THR A 282 11.13 -10.89 -41.11
CA THR A 282 10.45 -10.78 -42.41
C THR A 282 9.04 -11.38 -42.36
N ASN A 283 8.17 -11.01 -43.31
CA ASN A 283 6.84 -11.62 -43.43
C ASN A 283 6.90 -13.14 -43.62
N ALA A 284 7.91 -13.65 -44.35
CA ALA A 284 8.10 -15.08 -44.57
C ALA A 284 8.50 -15.82 -43.29
N GLU A 285 9.39 -15.24 -42.48
CA GLU A 285 9.76 -15.81 -41.17
C GLU A 285 8.59 -15.76 -40.19
N CYS A 286 7.82 -14.67 -40.19
CA CYS A 286 6.61 -14.54 -39.39
C CYS A 286 5.62 -15.68 -39.70
N LEU A 287 5.36 -15.96 -40.98
CA LEU A 287 4.52 -17.09 -41.41
C LEU A 287 5.09 -18.43 -40.92
N ARG A 288 6.39 -18.66 -41.07
CA ARG A 288 7.04 -19.90 -40.60
C ARG A 288 6.87 -20.11 -39.09
N LEU A 289 6.98 -19.05 -38.29
CA LEU A 289 6.80 -19.12 -36.84
C LEU A 289 5.36 -19.45 -36.46
N ILE A 290 4.39 -18.84 -37.15
CA ILE A 290 2.96 -19.11 -36.93
C ILE A 290 2.62 -20.56 -37.26
N GLU A 291 3.09 -21.08 -38.39
CA GLU A 291 2.85 -22.47 -38.78
C GLU A 291 3.35 -23.45 -37.71
N ARG A 292 4.49 -23.15 -37.08
CA ARG A 292 5.02 -23.96 -35.99
C ARG A 292 4.11 -23.89 -34.75
N CYS A 293 3.67 -22.69 -34.36
CA CYS A 293 2.75 -22.49 -33.23
C CYS A 293 1.36 -23.11 -33.49
N ALA A 294 0.88 -23.06 -34.74
CA ALA A 294 -0.42 -23.57 -35.16
C ALA A 294 -0.56 -25.09 -34.97
N THR A 295 0.56 -25.83 -34.89
CA THR A 295 0.54 -27.26 -34.52
C THR A 295 -0.13 -27.52 -33.16
N HIS A 296 -0.20 -26.51 -32.30
CA HIS A 296 -0.85 -26.57 -31.00
C HIS A 296 -2.31 -26.13 -31.00
N PHE A 297 -2.82 -25.46 -32.06
CA PHE A 297 -4.18 -24.91 -32.09
C PHE A 297 -5.25 -26.00 -31.97
N ARG A 298 -4.98 -27.22 -32.44
CA ARG A 298 -5.87 -28.39 -32.27
C ARG A 298 -6.15 -28.75 -30.81
N LYS A 299 -5.35 -28.24 -29.87
CA LYS A 299 -5.51 -28.46 -28.43
C LYS A 299 -6.08 -27.24 -27.70
N MET A 300 -6.37 -26.17 -28.43
CA MET A 300 -6.88 -24.89 -27.94
C MET A 300 -8.35 -24.72 -28.34
N ASN A 301 -9.11 -23.97 -27.55
CA ASN A 301 -10.42 -23.47 -27.97
C ASN A 301 -10.30 -22.10 -28.67
N ALA A 302 -11.42 -21.52 -29.10
CA ALA A 302 -11.38 -20.25 -29.82
C ALA A 302 -10.84 -19.10 -28.94
N GLY A 303 -11.22 -19.08 -27.66
CA GLY A 303 -10.75 -18.08 -26.70
C GLY A 303 -9.24 -18.14 -26.45
N ASP A 304 -8.67 -19.35 -26.38
CA ASP A 304 -7.24 -19.60 -26.23
C ASP A 304 -6.45 -19.07 -27.44
N VAL A 305 -6.94 -19.31 -28.66
CA VAL A 305 -6.31 -18.79 -29.90
C VAL A 305 -6.42 -17.28 -30.00
N VAL A 306 -7.56 -16.69 -29.62
CA VAL A 306 -7.72 -15.23 -29.54
C VAL A 306 -6.72 -14.63 -28.53
N SER A 307 -6.54 -15.28 -27.38
CA SER A 307 -5.56 -14.87 -26.36
C SER A 307 -4.12 -15.00 -26.87
N PHE A 308 -3.80 -16.05 -27.62
CA PHE A 308 -2.52 -16.21 -28.32
C PHE A 308 -2.25 -15.05 -29.29
N VAL A 309 -3.23 -14.67 -30.10
CA VAL A 309 -3.10 -13.53 -31.03
C VAL A 309 -2.94 -12.22 -30.27
N GLN A 310 -3.70 -12.01 -29.21
CA GLN A 310 -3.58 -10.81 -28.38
C GLN A 310 -2.15 -10.66 -27.83
N GLY A 311 -1.56 -11.75 -27.32
CA GLY A 311 -0.20 -11.75 -26.80
C GLY A 311 0.90 -11.63 -27.88
N THR A 312 0.71 -12.23 -29.05
CA THR A 312 1.73 -12.23 -30.12
C THR A 312 1.65 -11.07 -31.10
N CYS A 313 0.47 -10.45 -31.29
CA CYS A 313 0.26 -9.32 -32.21
C CYS A 313 0.02 -7.98 -31.51
N PHE A 314 -0.59 -7.97 -30.33
CA PHE A 314 -1.08 -6.74 -29.70
C PHE A 314 -0.44 -6.44 -28.34
N SER A 315 0.59 -7.19 -27.95
CA SER A 315 1.41 -6.88 -26.78
C SER A 315 2.43 -5.77 -27.07
N LYS A 316 2.87 -5.07 -26.01
CA LYS A 316 3.95 -4.07 -26.09
C LYS A 316 5.21 -4.64 -26.75
N ARG A 317 5.62 -5.84 -26.32
CA ARG A 317 6.76 -6.57 -26.89
C ARG A 317 6.61 -6.84 -28.39
N SER A 318 5.40 -7.17 -28.85
CA SER A 318 5.13 -7.36 -30.29
C SER A 318 5.26 -6.05 -31.06
N ALA A 319 4.72 -4.94 -30.54
CA ALA A 319 4.80 -3.64 -31.19
C ALA A 319 6.25 -3.12 -31.34
N GLU A 320 7.13 -3.45 -30.40
CA GLU A 320 8.55 -3.08 -30.42
C GLU A 320 9.37 -3.91 -31.42
N VAL A 321 9.03 -5.19 -31.58
CA VAL A 321 9.86 -6.15 -32.35
C VAL A 321 9.28 -6.45 -33.74
N MET A 322 7.99 -6.20 -33.98
CA MET A 322 7.30 -6.56 -35.22
C MET A 322 6.66 -5.35 -35.92
N SER A 323 6.90 -5.25 -37.24
CA SER A 323 6.23 -4.26 -38.08
C SER A 323 4.71 -4.48 -38.15
N ALA A 324 3.96 -3.43 -38.47
CA ALA A 324 2.52 -3.53 -38.72
C ALA A 324 2.20 -4.52 -39.87
N GLY A 325 3.06 -4.59 -40.89
CA GLY A 325 2.95 -5.55 -41.98
C GLY A 325 3.06 -7.01 -41.49
N CYS A 326 4.04 -7.33 -40.65
CA CYS A 326 4.20 -8.67 -40.09
C CYS A 326 3.00 -9.07 -39.22
N ARG A 327 2.52 -8.15 -38.37
CA ARG A 327 1.33 -8.38 -37.52
C ARG A 327 0.06 -8.60 -38.34
N ARG A 328 -0.10 -7.88 -39.46
CA ARG A 328 -1.18 -8.11 -40.42
C ARG A 328 -1.06 -9.50 -41.06
N THR A 329 0.11 -9.86 -41.58
CA THR A 329 0.35 -11.18 -42.16
C THR A 329 0.07 -12.29 -41.16
N LEU A 330 0.44 -12.10 -39.89
CA LEU A 330 0.14 -13.05 -38.83
C LEU A 330 -1.37 -13.26 -38.65
N LEU A 331 -2.08 -12.16 -38.53
CA LEU A 331 -3.50 -12.20 -38.23
C LEU A 331 -4.32 -12.78 -39.40
N ILE A 332 -3.97 -12.45 -40.65
CA ILE A 332 -4.55 -13.09 -41.84
C ILE A 332 -4.37 -14.60 -41.76
N ARG A 333 -3.14 -15.07 -41.50
CA ARG A 333 -2.85 -16.50 -41.50
C ARG A 333 -3.57 -17.23 -40.37
N VAL A 334 -3.66 -16.65 -39.18
CA VAL A 334 -4.39 -17.26 -38.06
C VAL A 334 -5.89 -17.34 -38.37
N VAL A 335 -6.48 -16.31 -38.99
CA VAL A 335 -7.89 -16.34 -39.42
C VAL A 335 -8.15 -17.49 -40.40
N GLU A 336 -7.30 -17.65 -41.43
CA GLU A 336 -7.41 -18.77 -42.38
C GLU A 336 -7.35 -20.14 -41.68
N LEU A 337 -6.40 -20.31 -40.74
CA LEU A 337 -6.25 -21.56 -39.99
C LEU A 337 -7.47 -21.88 -39.11
N CYS A 338 -8.05 -20.87 -38.46
CA CYS A 338 -9.26 -21.02 -37.65
C CYS A 338 -10.48 -21.39 -38.51
N GLU A 339 -10.60 -20.81 -39.70
CA GLU A 339 -11.68 -21.11 -40.66
C GLU A 339 -11.58 -22.57 -41.15
N ASP A 340 -10.38 -23.00 -41.53
CA ASP A 340 -10.12 -24.38 -41.95
C ASP A 340 -10.44 -25.40 -40.84
N ASP A 341 -10.08 -25.10 -39.59
CA ASP A 341 -10.39 -25.98 -38.46
C ASP A 341 -11.89 -25.97 -38.09
N THR A 342 -12.59 -24.84 -38.27
CA THR A 342 -14.05 -24.75 -38.07
C THR A 342 -14.81 -25.64 -39.06
N LEU A 343 -14.34 -25.71 -40.32
CA LEU A 343 -14.93 -26.58 -41.36
C LEU A 343 -14.84 -28.09 -41.01
N ARG A 344 -13.91 -28.47 -40.13
CA ARG A 344 -13.71 -29.85 -39.67
C ARG A 344 -14.59 -30.24 -38.49
N LEU A 345 -15.17 -29.27 -37.76
CA LEU A 345 -16.03 -29.48 -36.58
C LEU A 345 -17.48 -29.84 -36.94
N ARG A 346 -17.72 -30.59 -38.03
CA ARG A 346 -19.07 -30.89 -38.50
C ARG A 346 -19.84 -31.70 -37.46
N GLY A 347 -20.86 -31.09 -36.85
CA GLY A 347 -21.80 -31.74 -35.92
C GLY A 347 -21.86 -31.15 -34.51
N ASP A 348 -20.94 -30.27 -34.13
CA ASP A 348 -20.95 -29.57 -32.82
C ASP A 348 -21.30 -28.09 -32.99
N GLN A 349 -22.60 -27.77 -32.86
CA GLN A 349 -23.11 -26.40 -33.05
C GLN A 349 -22.49 -25.40 -32.06
N ARG A 350 -22.27 -25.82 -30.81
CA ARG A 350 -21.75 -24.93 -29.77
C ARG A 350 -20.28 -24.56 -30.04
N ALA A 351 -19.47 -25.54 -30.43
CA ALA A 351 -18.09 -25.27 -30.82
C ALA A 351 -18.04 -24.38 -32.08
N GLN A 352 -18.90 -24.62 -33.07
CA GLN A 352 -18.98 -23.79 -34.27
C GLN A 352 -19.34 -22.33 -33.99
N GLU A 353 -20.27 -22.07 -33.08
CA GLU A 353 -20.63 -20.73 -32.63
C GLU A 353 -19.47 -20.03 -31.90
N GLU A 354 -18.77 -20.75 -31.02
CA GLU A 354 -17.60 -20.23 -30.30
C GLU A 354 -16.49 -19.81 -31.26
N TRP A 355 -16.17 -20.66 -32.24
CA TRP A 355 -15.16 -20.37 -33.26
C TRP A 355 -15.60 -19.24 -34.21
N ALA A 356 -16.88 -19.17 -34.59
CA ALA A 356 -17.41 -18.05 -35.37
C ALA A 356 -17.24 -16.71 -34.63
N PHE A 357 -17.50 -16.67 -33.32
CA PHE A 357 -17.28 -15.48 -32.50
C PHE A 357 -15.79 -15.11 -32.40
N GLY A 358 -14.92 -16.09 -32.17
CA GLY A 358 -13.47 -15.91 -32.16
C GLY A 358 -12.95 -15.34 -33.48
N ILE A 359 -13.35 -15.93 -34.62
CA ILE A 359 -12.96 -15.47 -35.97
C ILE A 359 -13.49 -14.06 -36.24
N ALA A 360 -14.73 -13.75 -35.86
CA ALA A 360 -15.27 -12.39 -36.00
C ALA A 360 -14.44 -11.36 -35.23
N THR A 361 -13.96 -11.72 -34.03
CA THR A 361 -13.08 -10.87 -33.22
C THR A 361 -11.74 -10.64 -33.91
N LEU A 362 -11.11 -11.71 -34.41
CA LEU A 362 -9.84 -11.63 -35.14
C LEU A 362 -9.95 -10.79 -36.43
N ARG A 363 -11.04 -10.95 -37.19
CA ARG A 363 -11.32 -10.15 -38.39
C ARG A 363 -11.53 -8.67 -38.06
N ARG A 364 -12.19 -8.36 -36.94
CA ARG A 364 -12.34 -6.97 -36.46
C ARG A 364 -10.97 -6.34 -36.15
N TRP A 365 -10.09 -7.08 -35.48
CA TRP A 365 -8.73 -6.63 -35.19
C TRP A 365 -7.89 -6.45 -36.47
N LEU A 366 -8.08 -7.33 -37.47
CA LEU A 366 -7.43 -7.22 -38.76
C LEU A 366 -7.83 -5.94 -39.50
N ASN A 367 -9.14 -5.67 -39.60
CA ASN A 367 -9.64 -4.45 -40.24
C ASN A 367 -9.08 -3.18 -39.56
N HIS A 368 -8.93 -3.20 -38.25
CA HIS A 368 -8.33 -2.10 -37.51
C HIS A 368 -6.84 -1.90 -37.87
N LEU A 369 -6.04 -2.98 -37.89
CA LEU A 369 -4.65 -2.94 -38.33
C LEU A 369 -4.49 -2.48 -39.79
N GLU A 370 -5.40 -2.88 -40.67
CA GLU A 370 -5.40 -2.46 -42.08
C GLU A 370 -5.74 -0.98 -42.25
N THR A 371 -6.66 -0.45 -41.43
CA THR A 371 -7.01 0.97 -41.41
C THR A 371 -5.82 1.82 -40.96
N ILE A 372 -5.07 1.36 -39.95
CA ILE A 372 -3.85 2.03 -39.48
C ILE A 372 -2.73 1.95 -40.53
N SER A 373 -2.52 0.77 -41.13
CA SER A 373 -1.40 0.53 -42.05
C SER A 373 -1.58 1.23 -43.41
N SER A 374 -2.82 1.39 -43.89
CA SER A 374 -3.14 2.04 -45.17
C SER A 374 -3.00 3.57 -45.14
N ARG A 375 -3.01 4.20 -43.96
CA ARG A 375 -2.97 5.67 -43.80
C ARG A 375 -1.63 6.22 -43.31
N SER A 376 -0.69 5.36 -42.91
CA SER A 376 0.67 5.75 -42.47
C SER A 376 1.67 5.97 -43.62
N LEU A 377 1.34 5.65 -44.88
CA LEU A 377 2.32 5.62 -45.96
C LEU A 377 2.02 6.51 -47.17
N ASN A 378 0.91 7.28 -47.23
CA ASN A 378 0.52 7.94 -48.48
C ASN A 378 0.03 9.40 -48.45
N ASP A 379 0.08 10.15 -47.35
CA ASP A 379 -0.33 11.57 -47.40
C ASP A 379 0.75 12.55 -46.92
N GLN A 380 1.61 12.91 -47.86
CA GLN A 380 2.35 14.18 -47.88
C GLN A 380 1.60 15.26 -48.67
N SER A 381 0.29 15.11 -48.93
CA SER A 381 -0.48 16.09 -49.67
C SER A 381 -1.18 17.10 -48.73
N SER A 382 -1.17 18.36 -49.16
CA SER A 382 -1.28 19.57 -48.38
C SER A 382 -2.71 19.97 -47.94
N THR A 383 -3.55 19.03 -47.50
CA THR A 383 -4.94 19.31 -47.07
C THR A 383 -5.24 18.78 -45.66
N GLY A 384 -4.34 19.05 -44.70
CA GLY A 384 -4.33 18.42 -43.38
C GLY A 384 -5.26 18.98 -42.28
N SER A 385 -6.39 19.62 -42.59
CA SER A 385 -7.28 20.18 -41.54
C SER A 385 -8.68 19.53 -41.47
N ALA A 386 -9.17 18.96 -42.57
CA ALA A 386 -10.55 18.44 -42.63
C ALA A 386 -10.70 16.96 -42.19
N ASP A 387 -9.63 16.15 -42.25
CA ASP A 387 -9.76 14.69 -42.14
C ASP A 387 -9.82 14.14 -40.70
N PHE A 388 -9.23 14.84 -39.72
CA PHE A 388 -9.22 14.34 -38.34
C PHE A 388 -10.59 14.43 -37.66
N LYS A 389 -11.35 15.49 -37.97
CA LYS A 389 -12.74 15.66 -37.52
C LYS A 389 -13.69 14.59 -38.07
N HIS A 390 -13.41 14.06 -39.26
CA HIS A 390 -14.18 12.97 -39.86
C HIS A 390 -13.72 11.58 -39.39
N LEU A 391 -12.44 11.43 -39.00
CA LEU A 391 -11.85 10.17 -38.51
C LEU A 391 -12.54 9.63 -37.25
N TYR A 392 -12.94 10.53 -36.34
CA TYR A 392 -13.48 10.17 -35.02
C TYR A 392 -14.95 10.55 -34.81
N ARG A 393 -15.61 11.17 -35.79
CA ARG A 393 -17.07 11.41 -35.73
C ARG A 393 -17.89 10.13 -35.78
N SER A 394 -17.33 9.05 -36.32
CA SER A 394 -17.97 7.74 -36.46
C SER A 394 -17.59 6.73 -35.38
N GLU A 395 -16.57 7.03 -34.56
CA GLU A 395 -16.15 6.17 -33.45
C GLU A 395 -16.70 6.74 -32.13
N SER A 396 -16.93 5.89 -31.13
CA SER A 396 -17.41 6.35 -29.82
C SER A 396 -16.36 7.27 -29.16
N GLU A 397 -16.79 8.30 -28.43
CA GLU A 397 -15.90 9.24 -27.72
C GLU A 397 -14.85 8.51 -26.84
N SER A 398 -15.16 7.30 -26.36
CA SER A 398 -14.24 6.43 -25.62
C SER A 398 -13.00 6.00 -26.41
N VAL A 399 -13.11 5.81 -27.73
CA VAL A 399 -11.99 5.45 -28.59
C VAL A 399 -11.09 6.67 -28.81
N LEU A 400 -11.70 7.84 -29.09
CA LEU A 400 -10.97 9.09 -29.20
C LEU A 400 -10.22 9.42 -27.90
N SER A 401 -10.87 9.25 -26.74
CA SER A 401 -10.23 9.40 -25.43
C SER A 401 -9.04 8.45 -25.24
N ALA A 402 -9.17 7.19 -25.65
CA ALA A 402 -8.09 6.21 -25.54
C ALA A 402 -6.90 6.54 -26.47
N VAL A 403 -7.18 7.02 -27.68
CA VAL A 403 -6.14 7.45 -28.63
C VAL A 403 -5.41 8.68 -28.09
N LEU A 404 -6.12 9.70 -27.59
CA LEU A 404 -5.51 10.89 -26.99
C LEU A 404 -4.62 10.54 -25.80
N ARG A 405 -5.08 9.64 -24.92
CA ARG A 405 -4.28 9.14 -23.79
C ARG A 405 -3.01 8.43 -24.26
N ARG A 406 -3.11 7.60 -25.30
CA ARG A 406 -1.95 6.89 -25.83
C ARG A 406 -0.96 7.83 -26.50
N LEU A 407 -1.46 8.84 -27.22
CA LEU A 407 -0.63 9.90 -27.79
C LEU A 407 0.08 10.70 -26.69
N GLN A 408 -0.58 10.95 -25.55
CA GLN A 408 0.04 11.61 -24.38
C GLN A 408 1.15 10.75 -23.77
N GLU A 409 0.94 9.44 -23.63
CA GLU A 409 1.99 8.52 -23.16
C GLU A 409 3.19 8.47 -24.11
N VAL A 410 2.97 8.46 -25.43
CA VAL A 410 4.05 8.45 -26.43
C VAL A 410 4.76 9.81 -26.51
N ALA A 411 4.02 10.91 -26.44
CA ALA A 411 4.59 12.26 -26.42
C ALA A 411 5.50 12.51 -25.20
N SER A 412 5.26 11.80 -24.09
CA SER A 412 6.14 11.85 -22.92
C SER A 412 7.48 11.11 -23.12
N LEU A 413 7.60 10.25 -24.14
CA LEU A 413 8.72 9.32 -24.35
C LEU A 413 9.62 9.66 -25.55
N GLU A 414 9.17 10.46 -26.54
CA GLU A 414 9.92 10.73 -27.78
C GLU A 414 10.21 12.23 -28.02
N GLN A 415 11.40 12.54 -28.59
CA GLN A 415 11.81 13.91 -28.94
C GLN A 415 11.23 14.42 -30.28
N ARG A 416 10.43 15.48 -30.16
CA ARG A 416 10.25 16.70 -31.00
C ARG A 416 10.00 16.68 -32.53
N ASP A 417 10.23 15.61 -33.30
CA ASP A 417 10.16 15.74 -34.78
C ASP A 417 8.78 15.39 -35.41
N ALA A 418 7.87 14.74 -34.69
CA ALA A 418 6.54 14.34 -35.18
C ALA A 418 5.40 15.32 -34.86
N SER A 419 5.68 16.42 -34.15
CA SER A 419 4.67 17.18 -33.38
C SER A 419 3.85 18.19 -34.19
N ALA A 420 4.35 18.72 -35.31
CA ALA A 420 3.62 19.73 -36.10
C ALA A 420 2.43 19.15 -36.89
N ALA A 421 2.54 17.90 -37.33
CA ALA A 421 1.45 17.19 -38.01
C ALA A 421 0.34 16.79 -37.03
N VAL A 422 0.73 16.35 -35.83
CA VAL A 422 -0.19 16.01 -34.73
C VAL A 422 -0.93 17.26 -34.24
N TRP A 423 -0.24 18.39 -34.11
CA TRP A 423 -0.85 19.67 -33.73
C TRP A 423 -2.01 20.08 -34.65
N ARG A 424 -1.81 20.07 -35.97
CA ARG A 424 -2.87 20.42 -36.96
C ARG A 424 -4.10 19.52 -36.87
N GLN A 425 -3.93 18.31 -36.36
CA GLN A 425 -4.99 17.33 -36.18
C GLN A 425 -5.75 17.52 -34.85
N LEU A 426 -5.08 18.00 -33.81
CA LEU A 426 -5.65 18.22 -32.47
C LEU A 426 -6.34 19.58 -32.31
N GLU A 427 -5.84 20.63 -32.96
CA GLU A 427 -6.41 22.00 -32.88
C GLU A 427 -7.93 22.02 -33.14
N PRO A 428 -8.48 21.35 -34.17
CA PRO A 428 -9.91 21.40 -34.45
C PRO A 428 -10.77 20.73 -33.36
N LEU A 429 -10.21 19.79 -32.58
CA LEU A 429 -10.92 19.09 -31.51
C LEU A 429 -11.07 19.95 -30.25
N CYS A 430 -10.10 20.85 -30.00
CA CYS A 430 -10.06 21.70 -28.81
C CYS A 430 -11.31 22.61 -28.71
N GLY A 431 -11.79 23.11 -29.85
CA GLY A 431 -12.96 23.99 -29.94
C GLY A 431 -14.26 23.33 -30.40
N ASP A 432 -14.33 22.00 -30.55
CA ASP A 432 -15.50 21.32 -31.11
C ASP A 432 -16.59 21.10 -30.06
N LEU A 433 -17.61 21.97 -30.05
CA LEU A 433 -18.74 21.90 -29.12
C LEU A 433 -19.60 20.63 -29.26
N SER A 434 -19.41 19.82 -30.31
CA SER A 434 -20.09 18.52 -30.42
C SER A 434 -19.44 17.41 -29.57
N LEU A 435 -18.23 17.63 -29.06
CA LEU A 435 -17.50 16.70 -28.20
C LEU A 435 -17.71 17.03 -26.72
N SER A 436 -17.70 16.00 -25.87
CA SER A 436 -17.73 16.20 -24.42
C SER A 436 -16.56 17.07 -23.94
N PRO A 437 -16.79 17.95 -22.94
CA PRO A 437 -15.74 18.82 -22.40
C PRO A 437 -14.47 18.08 -21.96
N GLY A 438 -14.59 16.85 -21.43
CA GLY A 438 -13.44 16.03 -21.04
C GLY A 438 -12.53 15.64 -22.21
N VAL A 439 -13.10 15.29 -23.37
CA VAL A 439 -12.30 14.99 -24.58
C VAL A 439 -11.60 16.23 -25.10
N ARG A 440 -12.27 17.39 -25.06
CA ARG A 440 -11.67 18.68 -25.43
C ARG A 440 -10.49 19.04 -24.53
N LEU A 441 -10.62 18.84 -23.22
CA LEU A 441 -9.54 19.07 -22.25
C LEU A 441 -8.35 18.13 -22.46
N GLN A 442 -8.60 16.84 -22.78
CA GLN A 442 -7.53 15.89 -23.13
C GLN A 442 -6.75 16.34 -24.36
N ALA A 443 -7.46 16.78 -25.41
CA ALA A 443 -6.83 17.31 -26.62
C ALA A 443 -6.01 18.59 -26.30
N LEU A 444 -6.58 19.53 -25.54
CA LEU A 444 -5.91 20.77 -25.13
C LEU A 444 -4.67 20.54 -24.26
N THR A 445 -4.71 19.58 -23.34
CA THR A 445 -3.55 19.22 -22.50
C THR A 445 -2.43 18.65 -23.36
N LEU A 446 -2.76 17.75 -24.29
CA LEU A 446 -1.79 17.17 -25.21
C LEU A 446 -1.15 18.24 -26.09
N VAL A 447 -1.95 19.18 -26.58
CA VAL A 447 -1.51 20.36 -27.30
C VAL A 447 -0.49 21.19 -26.50
N GLN A 448 -0.79 21.49 -25.23
CA GLN A 448 0.08 22.26 -24.36
C GLN A 448 1.41 21.53 -24.13
N THR A 449 1.39 20.20 -23.96
CA THR A 449 2.62 19.40 -23.78
C THR A 449 3.51 19.37 -25.02
N LEU A 450 2.94 19.47 -26.22
CA LEU A 450 3.69 19.46 -27.48
C LEU A 450 4.39 20.79 -27.77
N ASN A 451 4.06 21.88 -27.06
CA ASN A 451 4.76 23.16 -27.01
C ASN A 451 5.08 23.78 -28.39
N GLN A 452 4.16 23.63 -29.35
CA GLN A 452 4.29 24.09 -30.75
C GLN A 452 3.13 24.98 -31.21
N SER A 453 2.47 25.68 -30.29
CA SER A 453 1.53 26.72 -30.70
C SER A 453 2.29 27.85 -31.39
N PRO A 454 1.85 28.35 -32.55
CA PRO A 454 2.26 29.68 -33.01
C PRO A 454 1.88 30.69 -31.91
N GLU A 455 2.73 31.70 -31.67
CA GLU A 455 2.55 32.72 -30.62
C GLU A 455 1.15 33.39 -30.69
N ASP A 456 0.59 33.48 -31.90
CA ASP A 456 -0.74 34.05 -32.20
C ASP A 456 -1.95 33.22 -31.69
N ASN A 457 -1.80 31.93 -31.37
CA ASN A 457 -2.91 31.06 -30.95
C ASN A 457 -3.04 30.88 -29.43
N THR A 458 -2.19 31.54 -28.63
CA THR A 458 -2.15 31.40 -27.17
C THR A 458 -3.47 31.81 -26.51
N THR A 459 -4.03 32.98 -26.87
CA THR A 459 -5.33 33.45 -26.37
C THR A 459 -6.48 32.50 -26.74
N LYS A 460 -6.46 31.96 -27.96
CA LYS A 460 -7.48 31.05 -28.46
C LYS A 460 -7.47 29.69 -27.74
N LEU A 461 -6.28 29.18 -27.43
CA LEU A 461 -6.10 27.98 -26.62
C LEU A 461 -6.56 28.19 -25.18
N LEU A 462 -6.18 29.32 -24.57
CA LEU A 462 -6.67 29.70 -23.25
C LEU A 462 -8.21 29.79 -23.23
N TYR A 463 -8.82 30.31 -24.31
CA TYR A 463 -10.28 30.38 -24.46
C TYR A 463 -10.93 29.02 -24.55
N HIS A 464 -10.45 28.14 -25.43
CA HIS A 464 -11.01 26.79 -25.55
C HIS A 464 -10.87 26.00 -24.25
N HIS A 465 -9.76 26.19 -23.53
CA HIS A 465 -9.52 25.59 -22.24
C HIS A 465 -10.47 26.11 -21.17
N ALA A 466 -10.58 27.43 -21.01
CA ALA A 466 -11.52 28.03 -20.08
C ALA A 466 -12.98 27.63 -20.38
N GLN A 467 -13.35 27.61 -21.66
CA GLN A 467 -14.68 27.20 -22.10
C GLN A 467 -14.98 25.73 -21.77
N ALA A 468 -14.02 24.83 -22.01
CA ALA A 468 -14.19 23.41 -21.69
C ALA A 468 -14.26 23.17 -20.17
N LEU A 469 -13.43 23.84 -19.38
CA LEU A 469 -13.47 23.75 -17.92
C LEU A 469 -14.77 24.28 -17.32
N VAL A 470 -15.22 25.47 -17.75
CA VAL A 470 -16.51 26.02 -17.30
C VAL A 470 -17.64 25.06 -17.69
N ALA A 471 -17.62 24.48 -18.90
CA ALA A 471 -18.62 23.50 -19.29
C ALA A 471 -18.58 22.20 -18.45
N THR A 472 -17.44 21.81 -17.87
CA THR A 472 -17.36 20.63 -16.98
C THR A 472 -17.95 20.89 -15.59
N GLY A 473 -17.52 21.95 -14.91
CA GLY A 473 -17.92 22.19 -13.52
C GLY A 473 -19.11 23.14 -13.37
N TRP A 474 -19.55 23.73 -14.48
CA TRP A 474 -20.64 24.70 -14.52
C TRP A 474 -21.49 24.56 -15.79
N PRO A 475 -22.21 23.43 -15.96
CA PRO A 475 -22.99 23.16 -17.18
C PRO A 475 -24.15 24.16 -17.40
N ASP A 476 -24.75 24.68 -16.32
CA ASP A 476 -25.87 25.63 -16.36
C ASP A 476 -25.42 27.10 -16.36
N THR A 477 -24.21 27.39 -16.86
CA THR A 477 -23.64 28.76 -16.82
C THR A 477 -24.46 29.72 -17.67
N VAL A 478 -25.01 30.77 -17.06
CA VAL A 478 -25.71 31.88 -17.75
C VAL A 478 -24.71 32.83 -18.45
N ILE A 479 -23.45 32.82 -18.01
CA ILE A 479 -22.36 33.66 -18.53
C ILE A 479 -21.86 33.08 -19.85
N THR A 480 -21.98 33.86 -20.93
CA THR A 480 -21.38 33.51 -22.22
C THR A 480 -19.91 33.94 -22.23
N LEU A 481 -19.01 33.00 -22.48
CA LEU A 481 -17.58 33.28 -22.64
C LEU A 481 -17.30 33.72 -24.09
N GLN A 482 -16.45 34.73 -24.24
CA GLN A 482 -15.93 35.19 -25.54
C GLN A 482 -14.41 35.10 -25.57
N GLU A 483 -13.82 34.98 -26.76
CA GLU A 483 -12.35 34.95 -26.91
C GLU A 483 -11.69 36.24 -26.41
N SER A 484 -12.37 37.39 -26.56
CA SER A 484 -11.92 38.69 -26.05
C SER A 484 -11.80 38.74 -24.53
N ASP A 485 -12.50 37.88 -23.79
CA ASP A 485 -12.46 37.84 -22.32
C ASP A 485 -11.10 37.39 -21.79
N LEU A 486 -10.25 36.77 -22.63
CA LEU A 486 -8.93 36.27 -22.22
C LEU A 486 -7.76 37.01 -22.87
N ALA A 487 -8.04 38.06 -23.66
CA ALA A 487 -7.03 38.77 -24.43
C ALA A 487 -6.08 39.62 -23.55
N THR A 488 -6.58 40.22 -22.47
CA THR A 488 -5.81 41.10 -21.58
C THR A 488 -5.99 40.70 -20.12
N GLU A 489 -5.07 41.09 -19.24
CA GLU A 489 -5.18 40.83 -17.80
C GLU A 489 -6.47 41.42 -17.20
N SER A 490 -6.81 42.67 -17.56
CA SER A 490 -8.06 43.30 -17.12
C SER A 490 -9.30 42.53 -17.59
N ALA A 491 -9.33 42.08 -18.85
CA ALA A 491 -10.46 41.29 -19.36
C ALA A 491 -10.60 39.95 -18.64
N ARG A 492 -9.47 39.28 -18.35
CA ARG A 492 -9.45 38.04 -17.55
C ARG A 492 -10.01 38.27 -16.16
N ASN A 493 -9.63 39.38 -15.51
CA ASN A 493 -10.17 39.74 -14.20
C ASN A 493 -11.67 40.05 -14.27
N ASP A 494 -12.14 40.78 -15.28
CA ASP A 494 -13.57 41.07 -15.45
C ASP A 494 -14.40 39.79 -15.68
N LEU A 495 -13.87 38.84 -16.46
CA LEU A 495 -14.47 37.51 -16.60
C LEU A 495 -14.47 36.77 -15.26
N PHE A 496 -13.34 36.78 -14.55
CA PHE A 496 -13.22 36.16 -13.24
C PHE A 496 -14.25 36.69 -12.26
N GLN A 497 -14.40 38.01 -12.15
CA GLN A 497 -15.36 38.64 -11.23
C GLN A 497 -16.81 38.30 -11.60
N ARG A 498 -17.14 38.25 -12.89
CA ARG A 498 -18.48 37.80 -13.36
C ARG A 498 -18.76 36.36 -12.95
N LEU A 499 -17.81 35.45 -13.18
CA LEU A 499 -17.94 34.05 -12.77
C LEU A 499 -17.99 33.94 -11.24
N LEU A 500 -17.08 34.60 -10.53
CA LEU A 500 -17.05 34.60 -9.07
C LEU A 500 -18.37 35.09 -8.49
N ALA A 501 -19.00 36.13 -9.05
CA ALA A 501 -20.30 36.64 -8.58
C ALA A 501 -21.42 35.57 -8.59
N HIS A 502 -21.42 34.66 -9.57
CA HIS A 502 -22.42 33.61 -9.71
C HIS A 502 -21.98 32.28 -9.04
N ALA A 503 -20.78 32.23 -8.47
CA ALA A 503 -20.28 31.03 -7.81
C ALA A 503 -21.05 30.77 -6.50
N GLY A 504 -21.43 29.51 -6.27
CA GLY A 504 -22.24 29.11 -5.13
C GLY A 504 -22.24 27.60 -4.87
N SER A 505 -21.88 26.78 -5.84
CA SER A 505 -21.67 25.33 -5.65
C SER A 505 -20.18 25.00 -5.56
N TRP A 506 -19.86 23.85 -4.95
CA TRP A 506 -18.49 23.31 -4.90
C TRP A 506 -17.86 23.15 -6.29
N GLY A 507 -18.64 22.73 -7.29
CA GLY A 507 -18.20 22.62 -8.69
C GLY A 507 -17.75 23.97 -9.27
N HIS A 508 -18.41 25.06 -8.90
CA HIS A 508 -18.03 26.40 -9.35
C HIS A 508 -16.67 26.81 -8.74
N PHE A 509 -16.48 26.61 -7.44
CA PHE A 509 -15.24 26.99 -6.76
C PHE A 509 -14.02 26.19 -7.20
N THR A 510 -14.18 24.87 -7.39
CA THR A 510 -13.09 24.01 -7.91
C THR A 510 -12.70 24.39 -9.34
N THR A 511 -13.68 24.69 -10.19
CA THR A 511 -13.44 25.18 -11.57
C THR A 511 -12.73 26.53 -11.57
N LEU A 512 -13.17 27.47 -10.73
CA LEU A 512 -12.54 28.80 -10.61
C LEU A 512 -11.09 28.72 -10.12
N ALA A 513 -10.81 27.87 -9.14
CA ALA A 513 -9.44 27.64 -8.67
C ALA A 513 -8.55 27.04 -9.78
N GLN A 514 -9.09 26.12 -10.60
CA GLN A 514 -8.37 25.57 -11.74
C GLN A 514 -8.10 26.61 -12.83
N LEU A 515 -9.08 27.46 -13.16
CA LEU A 515 -8.91 28.55 -14.12
C LEU A 515 -7.80 29.51 -13.69
N LEU A 516 -7.82 29.98 -12.44
CA LEU A 516 -6.79 30.88 -11.93
C LEU A 516 -5.40 30.23 -11.92
N ARG A 517 -5.30 28.91 -11.75
CA ARG A 517 -4.04 28.17 -11.79
C ARG A 517 -3.43 28.11 -13.20
N GLU A 518 -4.27 28.00 -14.21
CA GLU A 518 -3.84 27.79 -15.60
C GLU A 518 -3.77 29.10 -16.40
N TRP A 519 -4.37 30.17 -15.91
CA TRP A 519 -4.27 31.49 -16.50
C TRP A 519 -2.90 32.14 -16.23
N PRO A 520 -2.46 33.05 -17.13
CA PRO A 520 -1.27 33.86 -16.86
C PRO A 520 -1.44 34.70 -15.59
N ASP A 521 -0.33 34.91 -14.89
CA ASP A 521 -0.27 35.67 -13.65
C ASP A 521 -0.95 37.06 -13.77
N PHE A 522 -1.52 37.51 -12.65
CA PHE A 522 -2.14 38.82 -12.52
C PHE A 522 -1.17 39.76 -11.80
N CYS A 523 -0.50 40.62 -12.56
CA CYS A 523 0.56 41.51 -12.07
C CYS A 523 0.14 42.98 -11.96
N GLU A 524 -0.98 43.38 -12.55
CA GLU A 524 -1.46 44.76 -12.57
C GLU A 524 -2.73 44.95 -11.70
N VAL A 525 -3.47 43.87 -11.43
CA VAL A 525 -4.74 43.90 -10.69
C VAL A 525 -4.54 43.79 -9.16
N SER A 526 -5.11 44.74 -8.41
CA SER A 526 -5.24 44.70 -6.95
C SER A 526 -6.67 45.09 -6.54
N PRO A 527 -7.35 44.33 -5.65
CA PRO A 527 -6.90 43.09 -5.01
C PRO A 527 -6.76 41.95 -6.02
N SER A 528 -5.78 41.07 -5.81
CA SER A 528 -5.54 39.92 -6.70
C SER A 528 -6.80 39.03 -6.84
N PRO A 529 -7.09 38.46 -8.02
CA PRO A 529 -8.18 37.51 -8.20
C PRO A 529 -8.17 36.37 -7.16
N TRP A 530 -6.98 35.88 -6.78
CA TRP A 530 -6.82 34.87 -5.73
C TRP A 530 -7.31 35.34 -4.36
N THR A 531 -7.09 36.59 -3.99
CA THR A 531 -7.56 37.13 -2.70
C THR A 531 -9.08 37.32 -2.69
N THR A 532 -9.65 37.80 -3.80
CA THR A 532 -11.12 37.89 -3.94
C THR A 532 -11.78 36.51 -3.97
N PHE A 533 -11.11 35.52 -4.58
CA PHE A 533 -11.53 34.12 -4.56
C PHE A 533 -11.56 33.56 -3.14
N ILE A 534 -10.44 33.65 -2.41
CA ILE A 534 -10.30 33.13 -1.05
C ILE A 534 -11.34 33.79 -0.15
N SER A 535 -11.48 35.12 -0.21
CA SER A 535 -12.47 35.86 0.57
C SER A 535 -13.90 35.37 0.32
N LYS A 536 -14.30 35.14 -0.93
CA LYS A 536 -15.64 34.61 -1.22
C LYS A 536 -15.78 33.14 -0.79
N LEU A 537 -14.75 32.31 -1.00
CA LEU A 537 -14.75 30.89 -0.66
C LEU A 537 -14.98 30.67 0.83
N ILE A 538 -14.23 31.38 1.68
CA ILE A 538 -14.32 31.22 3.14
C ILE A 538 -15.60 31.79 3.75
N ARG A 539 -16.24 32.76 3.07
CA ARG A 539 -17.54 33.33 3.49
C ARG A 539 -18.73 32.48 3.06
N GLN A 540 -18.53 31.46 2.22
CA GLN A 540 -19.62 30.64 1.71
C GLN A 540 -20.02 29.57 2.76
N GLY A 541 -21.01 29.88 3.59
CA GLY A 541 -21.46 29.00 4.68
C GLY A 541 -22.14 27.69 4.25
N ASP A 542 -22.53 27.55 2.98
CA ASP A 542 -23.18 26.33 2.46
C ASP A 542 -22.19 25.19 2.11
N LEU A 543 -20.88 25.45 2.20
CA LEU A 543 -19.85 24.47 1.88
C LEU A 543 -19.33 23.80 3.16
N GLU A 544 -18.99 22.52 3.08
CA GLU A 544 -18.35 21.81 4.19
C GLU A 544 -16.94 22.38 4.46
N SER A 545 -16.68 22.78 5.71
CA SER A 545 -15.40 23.40 6.10
C SER A 545 -14.18 22.52 5.79
N GLU A 546 -14.31 21.19 5.85
CA GLU A 546 -13.24 20.26 5.50
C GLU A 546 -12.86 20.32 4.02
N ASN A 547 -13.85 20.40 3.13
CA ASN A 547 -13.60 20.56 1.69
C ASN A 547 -12.94 21.92 1.41
N VAL A 548 -13.43 22.99 2.05
CA VAL A 548 -12.82 24.33 1.93
C VAL A 548 -11.36 24.31 2.38
N ALA A 549 -11.05 23.66 3.49
CA ALA A 549 -9.68 23.48 3.97
C ALA A 549 -8.78 22.76 2.94
N ILE A 550 -9.24 21.65 2.38
CA ILE A 550 -8.49 20.89 1.35
C ILE A 550 -8.24 21.75 0.09
N LEU A 551 -9.22 22.56 -0.33
CA LEU A 551 -9.03 23.44 -1.49
C LEU A 551 -8.03 24.56 -1.19
N LEU A 552 -8.07 25.16 0.00
CA LEU A 552 -7.06 26.13 0.44
C LEU A 552 -5.67 25.51 0.43
N GLU A 553 -5.51 24.29 0.94
CA GLU A 553 -4.24 23.56 0.88
C GLU A 553 -3.74 23.38 -0.56
N ASN A 554 -4.60 22.92 -1.47
CA ASN A 554 -4.23 22.76 -2.87
C ASN A 554 -3.80 24.09 -3.54
N ILE A 555 -4.43 25.20 -3.13
CA ILE A 555 -4.12 26.54 -3.62
C ILE A 555 -2.74 27.00 -3.14
N PHE A 556 -2.37 26.74 -1.89
CA PHE A 556 -1.11 27.21 -1.31
C PHE A 556 0.07 26.21 -1.44
N GLU A 557 -0.16 24.90 -1.33
CA GLU A 557 0.86 23.85 -1.43
C GLU A 557 1.22 23.49 -2.88
N GLY A 558 0.24 23.53 -3.78
CA GLY A 558 0.38 23.04 -5.14
C GLY A 558 0.81 24.08 -6.19
N ASN A 559 1.02 25.36 -5.83
CA ASN A 559 1.02 26.45 -6.81
C ASN A 559 1.88 27.68 -6.51
N VAL A 560 2.05 28.43 -7.60
CA VAL A 560 2.67 29.75 -7.82
C VAL A 560 2.43 30.77 -6.69
N LEU A 561 1.31 30.72 -5.95
CA LEU A 561 1.00 31.66 -4.87
C LEU A 561 2.00 31.62 -3.70
N SER A 562 2.40 30.42 -3.23
CA SER A 562 3.42 30.33 -2.18
C SER A 562 4.78 30.81 -2.68
N ALA A 563 5.11 30.54 -3.94
CA ALA A 563 6.31 31.07 -4.60
C ALA A 563 6.26 32.60 -4.85
N GLN A 564 5.08 33.15 -5.15
CA GLN A 564 4.83 34.59 -5.32
C GLN A 564 4.91 35.33 -3.97
N LEU A 565 4.37 34.74 -2.90
CA LEU A 565 4.39 35.29 -1.54
C LEU A 565 5.77 35.14 -0.87
N ALA A 566 6.51 34.05 -1.12
CA ALA A 566 7.84 33.84 -0.55
C ALA A 566 8.91 34.80 -1.11
N ASN A 567 8.70 35.34 -2.32
CA ASN A 567 9.59 36.31 -2.97
C ASN A 567 9.13 37.77 -2.79
N ALA A 568 8.08 38.03 -2.02
CA ALA A 568 7.59 39.38 -1.79
C ALA A 568 8.47 40.12 -0.75
N PRO A 569 9.04 41.29 -1.07
CA PRO A 569 9.88 42.01 -0.12
C PRO A 569 9.08 42.52 1.08
N VAL A 570 9.65 42.33 2.28
CA VAL A 570 9.06 42.67 3.60
C VAL A 570 8.95 44.19 3.88
N VAL A 571 9.31 45.06 2.93
CA VAL A 571 9.49 46.49 3.21
C VAL A 571 8.25 47.31 2.85
N LEU A 572 7.60 47.85 3.89
CA LEU A 572 6.78 49.05 3.82
C LEU A 572 7.59 50.19 3.17
N SER A 573 7.06 50.74 2.08
CA SER A 573 7.52 51.98 1.43
C SER A 573 8.94 51.97 0.84
N GLN A 574 9.06 51.53 -0.41
CA GLN A 574 9.80 52.21 -1.47
C GLN A 574 9.55 51.48 -2.79
N THR A 575 9.14 52.23 -3.81
CA THR A 575 9.01 51.78 -5.19
C THR A 575 10.36 51.21 -5.66
N THR A 576 10.42 49.91 -5.90
CA THR A 576 11.45 49.33 -6.77
C THR A 576 11.04 49.57 -8.22
N GLU A 577 12.01 49.93 -9.06
CA GLU A 577 11.82 50.34 -10.47
C GLU A 577 11.41 49.18 -11.40
N ASP A 578 11.24 47.97 -10.86
CA ASP A 578 10.77 46.81 -11.61
C ASP A 578 9.30 46.55 -11.22
N GLY A 579 8.38 47.05 -12.05
CA GLY A 579 6.92 46.98 -11.85
C GLY A 579 6.31 45.58 -11.89
N GLU A 580 6.81 44.63 -11.10
CA GLU A 580 6.17 43.34 -10.85
C GLU A 580 5.33 43.41 -9.56
N ILE A 581 4.01 43.57 -9.66
CA ILE A 581 3.14 43.38 -8.48
C ILE A 581 2.72 41.91 -8.42
N LYS A 582 3.56 41.08 -7.79
CA LYS A 582 3.16 39.77 -7.26
C LYS A 582 2.13 39.99 -6.13
N VAL A 583 1.27 38.99 -5.86
CA VAL A 583 0.24 39.06 -4.81
C VAL A 583 0.82 39.70 -3.54
N ARG A 584 0.32 40.88 -3.18
CA ARG A 584 0.84 41.59 -2.01
C ARG A 584 0.37 40.84 -0.79
N ILE A 585 1.29 40.58 0.14
CA ILE A 585 0.96 39.97 1.43
C ILE A 585 -0.14 40.80 2.12
N SER A 586 -0.09 42.14 1.99
CA SER A 586 -1.13 43.04 2.49
C SER A 586 -2.55 42.70 2.03
N ASP A 587 -2.71 42.19 0.80
CA ASP A 587 -4.04 41.85 0.27
C ASP A 587 -4.56 40.58 0.96
N VAL A 588 -3.69 39.64 1.32
CA VAL A 588 -4.03 38.45 2.13
C VAL A 588 -4.32 38.84 3.58
N GLU A 589 -3.53 39.74 4.15
CA GLU A 589 -3.76 40.30 5.50
C GLU A 589 -5.13 40.99 5.58
N CYS A 590 -5.51 41.77 4.56
CA CYS A 590 -6.84 42.37 4.45
C CYS A 590 -7.96 41.32 4.42
N VAL A 591 -7.80 40.21 3.68
CA VAL A 591 -8.82 39.14 3.67
C VAL A 591 -9.04 38.57 5.07
N VAL A 592 -7.96 38.38 5.83
CA VAL A 592 -8.04 37.84 7.19
C VAL A 592 -8.77 38.82 8.11
N VAL A 593 -8.38 40.10 8.10
CA VAL A 593 -9.00 41.16 8.91
C VAL A 593 -10.46 41.38 8.54
N ASP A 594 -10.78 41.44 7.25
CA ASP A 594 -12.15 41.67 6.76
C ASP A 594 -13.09 40.49 7.02
N CYS A 595 -12.55 39.29 7.28
CA CYS A 595 -13.34 38.08 7.50
C CYS A 595 -13.37 37.62 8.96
N GLU A 596 -12.59 38.24 9.84
CA GLU A 596 -12.39 37.85 11.24
C GLU A 596 -13.69 37.60 12.00
N GLU A 597 -14.68 38.49 11.88
CA GLU A 597 -15.94 38.38 12.63
C GLU A 597 -17.00 37.48 11.97
N SER A 598 -16.78 37.04 10.73
CA SER A 598 -17.83 36.47 9.86
C SER A 598 -17.61 35.00 9.46
N VAL A 599 -16.42 34.46 9.72
CA VAL A 599 -15.96 33.17 9.21
C VAL A 599 -15.42 32.30 10.34
N GLU A 600 -15.43 30.99 10.13
CA GLU A 600 -14.78 30.04 11.04
C GLU A 600 -13.28 30.34 11.18
N HIS A 601 -12.84 30.58 12.42
CA HIS A 601 -11.45 30.92 12.73
C HIS A 601 -10.45 29.87 12.27
N SER A 602 -10.84 28.59 12.20
CA SER A 602 -9.99 27.50 11.71
C SER A 602 -9.54 27.72 10.25
N LEU A 603 -10.43 28.22 9.38
CA LEU A 603 -10.14 28.52 7.97
C LEU A 603 -9.24 29.75 7.84
N LEU A 604 -9.46 30.78 8.67
CA LEU A 604 -8.60 31.97 8.71
C LEU A 604 -7.18 31.61 9.17
N LEU A 605 -7.06 30.71 10.15
CA LEU A 605 -5.77 30.20 10.59
C LEU A 605 -5.06 29.43 9.47
N LEU A 606 -5.77 28.64 8.67
CA LEU A 606 -5.17 27.99 7.49
C LEU A 606 -4.65 29.02 6.47
N VAL A 607 -5.43 30.07 6.15
CA VAL A 607 -4.99 31.15 5.25
C VAL A 607 -3.71 31.82 5.75
N CYS A 608 -3.53 31.95 7.07
CA CYS A 608 -2.33 32.54 7.65
C CYS A 608 -1.12 31.58 7.72
N LEU A 609 -1.37 30.29 7.95
CA LEU A 609 -0.32 29.30 8.29
C LEU A 609 0.19 28.49 7.09
N LEU A 610 -0.63 28.35 6.05
CA LEU A 610 -0.22 27.68 4.81
C LEU A 610 0.93 28.43 4.12
N PRO A 611 0.90 29.77 3.95
CA PRO A 611 2.05 30.53 3.47
C PRO A 611 3.21 30.54 4.48
N GLU A 612 4.44 30.46 3.98
CA GLU A 612 5.67 30.59 4.76
C GLU A 612 6.08 32.06 4.93
N HIS A 613 5.18 32.90 5.46
CA HIS A 613 5.45 34.33 5.64
C HIS A 613 5.29 34.78 7.10
N PRO A 614 6.34 35.39 7.71
CA PRO A 614 6.32 35.79 9.12
C PRO A 614 5.18 36.75 9.51
N SER A 615 4.79 37.68 8.64
CA SER A 615 3.72 38.65 8.98
C SER A 615 2.35 37.97 9.15
N LEU A 616 2.06 36.97 8.30
CA LEU A 616 0.83 36.18 8.41
C LEU A 616 0.85 35.28 9.65
N HIS A 617 2.02 34.77 10.04
CA HIS A 617 2.15 34.01 11.29
C HIS A 617 1.92 34.89 12.52
N VAL A 618 2.38 36.14 12.50
CA VAL A 618 2.07 37.12 13.55
C VAL A 618 0.57 37.37 13.62
N LEU A 619 -0.12 37.50 12.46
CA LEU A 619 -1.57 37.64 12.43
C LEU A 619 -2.29 36.40 12.96
N ALA A 620 -1.83 35.19 12.61
CA ALA A 620 -2.37 33.94 13.15
C ALA A 620 -2.29 33.91 14.69
N VAL A 621 -1.14 34.31 15.23
CA VAL A 621 -0.94 34.42 16.68
C VAL A 621 -1.88 35.48 17.27
N SER A 622 -2.03 36.65 16.64
CA SER A 622 -2.96 37.67 17.14
C SER A 622 -4.41 37.22 17.12
N LEU A 623 -4.85 36.49 16.08
CA LEU A 623 -6.20 35.93 16.00
C LEU A 623 -6.49 34.95 17.14
N ILE A 624 -5.52 34.08 17.44
CA ILE A 624 -5.66 33.14 18.57
C ILE A 624 -5.80 33.90 19.87
N HIS A 625 -4.95 34.90 20.12
CA HIS A 625 -5.01 35.69 21.34
C HIS A 625 -6.31 36.49 21.49
N SER A 626 -6.82 37.07 20.40
CA SER A 626 -8.06 37.84 20.39
C SER A 626 -9.31 36.97 20.62
N HIS A 627 -9.32 35.75 20.06
CA HIS A 627 -10.48 34.85 20.06
C HIS A 627 -10.28 33.56 20.87
N ASN A 628 -9.50 33.65 21.96
CA ASN A 628 -9.13 32.51 22.82
C ASN A 628 -10.33 31.64 23.24
N THR A 629 -11.49 32.24 23.54
CA THR A 629 -12.69 31.51 24.00
C THR A 629 -13.44 30.78 22.88
N SER A 630 -13.34 31.26 21.63
CA SER A 630 -14.02 30.63 20.49
C SER A 630 -13.20 29.49 19.87
N ILE A 631 -11.88 29.56 20.00
CA ILE A 631 -10.92 28.63 19.39
C ILE A 631 -10.68 27.40 20.30
N GLU A 632 -11.00 27.51 21.59
CA GLU A 632 -10.87 26.43 22.56
C GLU A 632 -11.69 25.18 22.16
N GLY A 633 -10.99 24.12 21.73
CA GLY A 633 -11.59 22.81 21.42
C GLY A 633 -11.94 22.53 19.96
N ASN A 634 -11.78 23.52 19.06
CA ASN A 634 -12.26 23.42 17.67
C ASN A 634 -11.14 23.42 16.61
N LEU A 635 -9.88 23.25 17.01
CA LEU A 635 -8.77 23.24 16.05
C LEU A 635 -8.59 21.86 15.41
N THR A 636 -8.49 21.85 14.08
CA THR A 636 -8.20 20.62 13.35
C THR A 636 -6.76 20.17 13.61
N PRO A 637 -6.48 18.85 13.60
CA PRO A 637 -5.12 18.32 13.76
C PRO A 637 -4.11 18.93 12.77
N ARG A 638 -4.60 19.33 11.59
CA ARG A 638 -3.80 19.99 10.56
C ARG A 638 -3.33 21.39 10.96
N VAL A 639 -4.21 22.22 11.52
CA VAL A 639 -3.83 23.54 12.04
C VAL A 639 -2.84 23.41 13.18
N LEU A 640 -3.05 22.45 14.10
CA LEU A 640 -2.11 22.16 15.18
C LEU A 640 -0.72 21.78 14.64
N ALA A 641 -0.66 20.90 13.64
CA ALA A 641 0.59 20.53 13.00
C ALA A 641 1.29 21.71 12.30
N LEU A 642 0.54 22.61 11.65
CA LEU A 642 1.11 23.80 11.02
C LEU A 642 1.66 24.78 12.06
N LEU A 643 0.93 25.03 13.16
CA LEU A 643 1.39 25.87 14.27
C LEU A 643 2.72 25.39 14.86
N LEU A 644 2.88 24.07 15.03
CA LEU A 644 4.12 23.45 15.47
C LEU A 644 5.24 23.61 14.42
N ASN A 645 4.97 23.28 13.15
CA ASN A 645 5.94 23.37 12.06
C ASN A 645 6.43 24.80 11.78
N ARG A 646 5.59 25.81 11.98
CA ARG A 646 5.97 27.23 11.82
C ARG A 646 6.72 27.81 13.02
N GLY A 647 6.97 27.01 14.06
CA GLY A 647 7.70 27.48 15.24
C GLY A 647 6.92 28.52 16.05
N LEU A 648 5.60 28.35 16.18
CA LEU A 648 4.73 29.28 16.91
C LEU A 648 4.36 28.80 18.32
N LEU A 649 4.86 27.62 18.74
CA LEU A 649 4.61 27.04 20.06
C LEU A 649 4.90 28.01 21.21
N ALA A 650 6.08 28.66 21.21
CA ALA A 650 6.49 29.55 22.29
C ALA A 650 5.57 30.78 22.44
N SER A 651 5.09 31.34 21.33
CA SER A 651 4.16 32.47 21.34
C SER A 651 2.75 32.11 21.83
N LEU A 652 2.41 30.82 21.88
CA LEU A 652 1.07 30.35 22.22
C LEU A 652 0.97 29.72 23.63
N VAL A 653 2.06 29.73 24.41
CA VAL A 653 2.11 29.20 25.79
C VAL A 653 1.00 29.78 26.68
N SER A 654 0.68 31.06 26.50
CA SER A 654 -0.32 31.76 27.32
C SER A 654 -1.77 31.56 26.85
N THR A 655 -2.01 30.73 25.83
CA THR A 655 -3.32 30.52 25.21
C THR A 655 -3.93 29.16 25.60
N PRO A 656 -5.26 29.00 25.62
CA PRO A 656 -5.92 27.73 25.94
C PRO A 656 -5.70 26.64 24.86
N VAL A 657 -5.09 27.00 23.73
CA VAL A 657 -4.69 26.08 22.66
C VAL A 657 -3.43 25.29 23.03
N TYR A 658 -2.61 25.79 23.97
CA TYR A 658 -1.33 25.18 24.33
C TYR A 658 -1.42 23.69 24.72
N PRO A 659 -2.37 23.22 25.55
CA PRO A 659 -2.51 21.80 25.87
C PRO A 659 -2.75 20.91 24.63
N GLN A 660 -3.54 21.38 23.67
CA GLN A 660 -3.82 20.64 22.43
C GLN A 660 -2.59 20.55 21.52
N LEU A 661 -1.76 21.60 21.49
CA LEU A 661 -0.48 21.58 20.78
C LEU A 661 0.49 20.57 21.39
N ILE A 662 0.53 20.45 22.71
CA ILE A 662 1.36 19.46 23.41
C ILE A 662 0.87 18.04 23.15
N GLU A 663 -0.43 17.79 23.23
CA GLU A 663 -1.02 16.48 22.89
C GLU A 663 -0.75 16.10 21.42
N SER A 664 -0.90 17.06 20.49
CA SER A 664 -0.59 16.86 19.08
C SER A 664 0.90 16.62 18.83
N ALA A 665 1.79 17.27 19.59
CA ALA A 665 3.24 17.08 19.48
C ALA A 665 3.67 15.68 19.97
N LEU A 666 3.02 15.16 21.02
CA LEU A 666 3.33 13.84 21.60
C LEU A 666 2.75 12.67 20.80
N SER A 667 1.66 12.89 20.06
CA SER A 667 0.98 11.88 19.24
C SER A 667 1.46 11.82 17.79
N GLY A 668 2.16 12.85 17.30
CA GLY A 668 2.55 12.99 15.90
C GLY A 668 3.89 12.31 15.54
N ASP A 669 3.91 11.59 14.42
CA ASP A 669 5.12 10.97 13.82
C ASP A 669 5.79 11.88 12.76
N LYS A 670 5.37 13.15 12.67
CA LYS A 670 5.85 14.13 11.68
C LYS A 670 6.65 15.24 12.36
N ALA A 671 7.57 15.86 11.60
CA ALA A 671 8.32 17.04 12.02
C ALA A 671 7.38 18.17 12.52
N PRO A 672 7.81 19.00 13.49
CA PRO A 672 9.14 19.06 14.14
C PRO A 672 9.33 18.03 15.28
N THR A 673 10.59 17.63 15.53
CA THR A 673 10.94 16.71 16.63
C THR A 673 10.73 17.36 18.00
N ILE A 674 10.47 16.55 19.03
CA ILE A 674 10.30 17.05 20.40
C ILE A 674 11.53 17.85 20.86
N ASP A 675 12.74 17.44 20.50
CA ASP A 675 13.97 18.18 20.82
C ASP A 675 13.99 19.58 20.18
N GLN A 676 13.49 19.73 18.94
CA GLN A 676 13.37 21.03 18.29
C GLN A 676 12.34 21.93 18.98
N LEU A 677 11.22 21.36 19.43
CA LEU A 677 10.19 22.11 20.17
C LEU A 677 10.69 22.54 21.56
N VAL A 678 11.47 21.68 22.23
CA VAL A 678 12.14 22.01 23.50
C VAL A 678 13.15 23.14 23.29
N ASP A 679 14.01 23.04 22.28
CA ASP A 679 15.01 24.07 21.98
C ASP A 679 14.32 25.40 21.60
N GLN A 680 13.18 25.35 20.88
CA GLN A 680 12.36 26.53 20.58
C GLN A 680 11.83 27.19 21.87
N LEU A 681 11.25 26.43 22.80
CA LEU A 681 10.75 26.95 24.07
C LEU A 681 11.87 27.53 24.95
N LEU A 682 13.05 26.89 24.96
CA LEU A 682 14.23 27.41 25.65
C LEU A 682 14.72 28.73 25.04
N SER A 683 14.74 28.84 23.71
CA SER A 683 15.13 30.07 23.02
C SER A 683 14.20 31.25 23.32
N ALA A 684 12.93 30.97 23.65
CA ALA A 684 11.94 31.96 24.05
C ALA A 684 11.89 32.24 25.57
N GLY A 685 12.72 31.55 26.37
CA GLY A 685 12.76 31.71 27.83
C GLY A 685 11.70 30.92 28.60
N CYS A 686 10.95 30.02 27.95
CA CYS A 686 9.92 29.18 28.55
C CYS A 686 10.52 27.86 29.10
N GLU A 687 11.44 27.98 30.06
CA GLU A 687 12.14 26.83 30.67
C GLU A 687 11.20 25.81 31.36
N PRO A 688 10.16 26.23 32.12
CA PRO A 688 9.22 25.31 32.76
C PRO A 688 8.45 24.46 31.75
N GLU A 689 7.98 25.08 30.68
CA GLU A 689 7.22 24.47 29.59
C GLU A 689 8.07 23.49 28.78
N ALA A 690 9.30 23.89 28.45
CA ALA A 690 10.29 23.04 27.78
C ALA A 690 10.60 21.78 28.61
N SER A 691 10.77 21.95 29.93
CA SER A 691 10.99 20.84 30.85
C SER A 691 9.82 19.86 30.87
N MET A 692 8.60 20.39 30.95
CA MET A 692 7.38 19.57 31.02
C MET A 692 7.18 18.75 29.74
N LEU A 693 7.34 19.36 28.56
CA LEU A 693 7.22 18.66 27.27
C LEU A 693 8.19 17.48 27.17
N ARG A 694 9.44 17.66 27.61
CA ARG A 694 10.46 16.60 27.61
C ARG A 694 10.11 15.47 28.57
N PHE A 695 9.54 15.77 29.73
CA PHE A 695 9.11 14.75 30.69
C PHE A 695 7.93 13.91 30.17
N LEU A 696 6.97 14.57 29.51
CA LEU A 696 5.84 13.89 28.88
C LEU A 696 6.30 12.97 27.75
N HIS A 697 7.28 13.40 26.95
CA HIS A 697 7.87 12.56 25.89
C HIS A 697 8.58 11.32 26.44
N LEU A 698 9.26 11.43 27.58
CA LEU A 698 9.93 10.32 28.25
C LEU A 698 8.97 9.37 29.00
N GLY A 699 7.65 9.59 28.92
CA GLY A 699 6.64 8.73 29.53
C GLY A 699 6.63 8.78 31.06
N VAL A 700 7.17 9.84 31.67
CA VAL A 700 7.22 9.98 33.13
C VAL A 700 5.82 10.30 33.66
N PRO A 701 5.26 9.49 34.59
CA PRO A 701 3.93 9.73 35.14
C PRO A 701 3.82 11.11 35.82
N PRO A 702 2.68 11.83 35.72
CA PRO A 702 2.46 13.13 36.37
C PRO A 702 2.64 13.12 37.89
N SER A 703 2.52 11.96 38.52
CA SER A 703 2.76 11.75 39.96
C SER A 703 4.24 11.79 40.34
N LEU A 704 5.15 11.67 39.38
CA LEU A 704 6.61 11.66 39.57
C LEU A 704 7.29 12.91 38.97
N THR A 705 6.54 13.78 38.28
CA THR A 705 7.04 15.05 37.75
C THR A 705 7.15 16.09 38.86
N THR A 706 8.32 16.21 39.48
CA THR A 706 8.63 17.35 40.37
C THR A 706 9.29 18.48 39.57
N PHE A 707 8.95 19.74 39.86
CA PHE A 707 9.51 20.91 39.16
C PHE A 707 11.06 20.93 39.15
N SER A 708 11.69 20.45 40.23
CA SER A 708 13.15 20.32 40.33
C SER A 708 13.72 19.20 39.46
N ALA A 709 13.04 18.05 39.35
CA ALA A 709 13.44 16.98 38.44
C ALA A 709 13.24 17.40 36.97
N ALA A 710 12.16 18.15 36.69
CA ALA A 710 11.84 18.76 35.40
C ALA A 710 13.02 19.58 34.86
N LEU A 711 13.52 20.53 35.66
CA LEU A 711 14.64 21.40 35.29
C LEU A 711 15.99 20.67 35.26
N ALA A 712 16.17 19.61 36.06
CA ALA A 712 17.41 18.84 36.08
C ALA A 712 17.63 18.04 34.79
N SER A 713 16.56 17.56 34.14
CA SER A 713 16.69 16.81 32.88
C SER A 713 17.17 17.68 31.71
N LEU A 714 16.80 18.97 31.69
CA LEU A 714 17.29 19.93 30.69
C LEU A 714 18.80 20.17 30.79
N ARG A 715 19.35 20.12 32.02
CA ARG A 715 20.77 20.33 32.31
C ARG A 715 21.65 19.10 32.05
N SER A 716 21.05 17.98 31.64
CA SER A 716 21.75 16.72 31.36
C SER A 716 22.14 16.52 29.88
N LYS A 717 22.01 17.55 29.03
CA LYS A 717 22.63 17.59 27.70
C LYS A 717 24.14 17.84 27.81
#